data_AF-A0A951N472-F1
#
_entry.id   AF-A0A951N472-F1
#
_cell.length_a   1.000
_cell.length_b   1.000
_cell.length_c   1.000
_cell.angle_alpha   90.00
_cell.angle_beta   90.00
_cell.angle_gamma   90.00
#
_symmetry.space_group_name_H-M   'P 1'
#
loop_
_entity.id
_entity.type
_entity.pdbx_description
1 polymer ?
#
loop_
_entity_poly.entity_id
_entity_poly.type
_entity_poly.pdbx_seq_one_letter_code
_entity_poly.pdbx_strand_id
1 'polypeptide(L)'
;MKALLSRPSAPLFLLTALCLTFWSRVLLTDQVLLPGAMLRGFAPFGNDPNAPWTILQWDALAQYFPWRHYAAQSLRGGEIPLWNPFQFSGTPFLANAQSAVLYPLNLPFWIFDTARAFGIAAFAHSILASFATYFLARRWNLSRAAAVVAATIYTFCGYLSAWALLPTLFATASWLPLCLLLFEKASDEKSGAASFFLALALGSALLAGHAQIFFYILLALALRQPFLERKWRGLAILCGATLLALALGAAQLLPTLELARLGHRAGGPPTLADWEFWKPRALQGADWPSLLVPNWPMSWGSLNENFGYLGVGALGLGILGVFFGIEERKKARKEEFEGDLPKKSSFLAFFLSSMPKNYAFTLAIFGLLYALATPVSQFFFFNAPGVSQMGGTGRALLLWSLGVALLAGFGLDLGRSKIKSALFPIAALLFVGAELFFNAFSTQPTAPRAWIYPPTQLTTFLAQNSAPDARVLFVTPKNAWLPAEALARGGRNHPPGVLPPNGAMVYGIHDVNGYDSLSPRVYRAWVGGENGGPSPQLNGNMVLLESPSPALLDSLAVRYVVTPQGLAPETAPGRKILSVNGADVWQREIGGALRASGASFTPGWKAGKYQPETFRLGGFVSLCALGFVAAALVFKRKTWHNTKERQ
;
A
#
# COMPACT_ATOMS: atom_id res chain seq x y z
N MET A 1 -2.14 36.69 6.14
CA MET A 1 -2.86 35.53 5.57
C MET A 1 -4.06 35.87 4.67
N LYS A 2 -4.91 36.87 4.95
CA LYS A 2 -5.93 37.35 3.99
C LYS A 2 -5.32 37.70 2.62
N ALA A 3 -4.14 38.34 2.61
CA ALA A 3 -3.34 38.61 1.42
C ALA A 3 -2.48 37.41 0.91
N LEU A 4 -2.23 36.40 1.76
CA LEU A 4 -1.45 35.22 1.39
C LEU A 4 -2.38 34.22 0.67
N LEU A 5 -3.48 33.81 1.30
CA LEU A 5 -4.51 32.92 0.74
C LEU A 5 -5.45 33.61 -0.25
N SER A 6 -5.37 34.93 -0.48
CA SER A 6 -6.10 35.60 -1.58
C SER A 6 -5.52 35.24 -2.94
N ARG A 7 -4.22 34.91 -3.01
CA ARG A 7 -3.60 34.39 -4.23
C ARG A 7 -4.04 32.95 -4.47
N PRO A 8 -4.44 32.57 -5.69
CA PRO A 8 -4.88 31.20 -6.00
C PRO A 8 -3.84 30.13 -5.69
N SER A 9 -2.54 30.47 -5.76
CA SER A 9 -1.41 29.54 -5.58
C SER A 9 -0.96 29.34 -4.13
N ALA A 10 -1.28 30.25 -3.21
CA ALA A 10 -0.76 30.17 -1.84
C ALA A 10 -1.20 28.92 -1.04
N PRO A 11 -2.44 28.40 -1.18
CA PRO A 11 -2.81 27.12 -0.57
C PRO A 11 -1.90 25.96 -1.00
N LEU A 12 -1.51 25.93 -2.28
CA LEU A 12 -0.64 24.87 -2.81
C LEU A 12 0.77 25.01 -2.25
N PHE A 13 1.32 26.23 -2.21
CA PHE A 13 2.62 26.48 -1.58
C PHE A 13 2.64 26.07 -0.10
N LEU A 14 1.58 26.39 0.64
CA LEU A 14 1.45 26.00 2.04
C LEU A 14 1.40 24.47 2.22
N LEU A 15 0.61 23.76 1.39
CA LEU A 15 0.55 22.30 1.43
C LEU A 15 1.90 21.65 1.05
N THR A 16 2.60 22.20 0.05
CA THR A 16 3.95 21.77 -0.30
C THR A 16 4.92 22.01 0.86
N ALA A 17 4.87 23.17 1.50
CA ALA A 17 5.69 23.48 2.67
C ALA A 17 5.40 22.52 3.83
N LEU A 18 4.12 22.19 4.11
CA LEU A 18 3.77 21.19 5.12
C LEU A 18 4.33 19.80 4.79
N CYS A 19 4.22 19.35 3.53
CA CYS A 19 4.80 18.08 3.10
C CYS A 19 6.33 18.08 3.22
N LEU A 20 6.99 19.18 2.83
CA LEU A 20 8.44 19.34 2.96
C LEU A 20 8.88 19.34 4.43
N THR A 21 8.17 20.04 5.32
CA THR A 21 8.47 20.04 6.75
C THR A 21 8.29 18.65 7.34
N PHE A 22 7.20 17.97 7.02
CA PHE A 22 6.91 16.62 7.50
C PHE A 22 8.00 15.62 7.08
N TRP A 23 8.40 15.66 5.81
CA TRP A 23 9.42 14.75 5.28
C TRP A 23 10.86 15.30 5.36
N SER A 24 11.06 16.46 6.00
CA SER A 24 12.35 17.18 6.00
C SER A 24 13.50 16.31 6.48
N ARG A 25 13.27 15.49 7.51
CA ARG A 25 14.28 14.58 8.05
C ARG A 25 14.80 13.61 6.98
N VAL A 26 13.95 13.03 6.15
CA VAL A 26 14.36 12.04 5.14
C VAL A 26 14.72 12.65 3.78
N LEU A 27 14.35 13.92 3.54
CA LEU A 27 14.66 14.65 2.32
C LEU A 27 15.95 15.47 2.42
N LEU A 28 16.24 16.03 3.60
CA LEU A 28 17.30 17.02 3.80
C LEU A 28 18.49 16.49 4.63
N THR A 29 18.39 15.27 5.18
CA THR A 29 19.47 14.63 5.95
C THR A 29 19.78 13.24 5.37
N ASP A 30 20.79 12.55 5.90
CA ASP A 30 21.11 11.17 5.49
C ASP A 30 20.26 10.10 6.20
N GLN A 31 19.14 10.51 6.81
CA GLN A 31 18.12 9.60 7.33
C GLN A 31 17.22 9.11 6.19
N VAL A 32 16.72 7.89 6.28
CA VAL A 32 15.81 7.29 5.29
C VAL A 32 14.54 6.78 5.94
N LEU A 33 13.45 6.70 5.16
CA LEU A 33 12.13 6.22 5.59
C LEU A 33 12.08 4.68 5.60
N LEU A 34 12.92 4.08 6.45
CA LEU A 34 13.01 2.64 6.64
C LEU A 34 13.37 2.34 8.11
N PRO A 35 12.83 1.25 8.70
CA PRO A 35 13.11 0.88 10.09
C PRO A 35 14.47 0.17 10.25
N GLY A 36 15.55 0.75 9.71
CA GLY A 36 16.89 0.13 9.66
C GLY A 36 17.47 -0.33 10.99
N ALA A 37 17.00 0.24 12.11
CA ALA A 37 17.39 -0.20 13.45
C ALA A 37 17.09 -1.69 13.71
N MET A 38 16.05 -2.25 13.06
CA MET A 38 15.69 -3.67 13.18
C MET A 38 16.75 -4.60 12.61
N LEU A 39 17.48 -4.17 11.57
CA LEU A 39 18.54 -5.00 10.96
C LEU A 39 19.68 -5.28 11.94
N ARG A 40 19.92 -4.40 12.93
CA ARG A 40 21.00 -4.55 13.92
C ARG A 40 20.83 -5.77 14.84
N GLY A 41 19.63 -6.32 14.93
CA GLY A 41 19.39 -7.59 15.63
C GLY A 41 19.80 -8.83 14.82
N PHE A 42 19.98 -8.70 13.51
CA PHE A 42 20.26 -9.83 12.63
C PHE A 42 21.72 -9.86 12.22
N ALA A 43 22.31 -11.05 12.27
CA ALA A 43 23.52 -11.32 11.50
C ALA A 43 23.23 -11.13 10.00
N PRO A 44 24.16 -10.61 9.19
CA PRO A 44 25.51 -10.19 9.54
C PRO A 44 25.64 -8.73 10.00
N PHE A 45 24.53 -8.01 10.22
CA PHE A 45 24.54 -6.57 10.49
C PHE A 45 24.80 -6.22 11.96
N GLY A 46 24.45 -7.13 12.87
CA GLY A 46 24.71 -6.99 14.30
C GLY A 46 24.16 -8.16 15.10
N ASN A 47 24.20 -8.02 16.42
CA ASN A 47 23.65 -8.97 17.39
C ASN A 47 22.95 -8.23 18.53
N ASP A 48 22.44 -7.02 18.28
CA ASP A 48 21.83 -6.16 19.31
C ASP A 48 20.51 -6.79 19.80
N PRO A 49 20.47 -7.36 21.03
CA PRO A 49 19.27 -8.01 21.54
C PRO A 49 18.16 -7.01 21.86
N ASN A 50 18.48 -5.70 21.89
CA ASN A 50 17.54 -4.62 22.12
C ASN A 50 17.11 -3.92 20.82
N ALA A 51 17.49 -4.45 19.66
CA ALA A 51 17.01 -3.93 18.39
C ALA A 51 15.47 -3.92 18.37
N PRO A 52 14.83 -2.83 17.91
CA PRO A 52 13.37 -2.78 17.86
C PRO A 52 12.84 -3.87 16.94
N TRP A 53 11.64 -4.38 17.23
CA TRP A 53 11.00 -5.41 16.41
C TRP A 53 9.51 -5.15 16.28
N THR A 54 9.04 -5.08 15.03
CA THR A 54 7.61 -4.94 14.70
C THR A 54 7.32 -5.64 13.38
N ILE A 55 6.33 -6.54 13.39
CA ILE A 55 5.96 -7.37 12.22
C ILE A 55 5.55 -6.52 11.02
N LEU A 56 4.67 -5.51 11.22
CA LEU A 56 4.18 -4.70 10.10
C LEU A 56 5.23 -3.75 9.53
N GLN A 57 6.11 -3.20 10.36
CA GLN A 57 7.21 -2.35 9.87
C GLN A 57 8.29 -3.18 9.18
N TRP A 58 8.46 -4.43 9.57
CA TRP A 58 9.45 -5.34 9.01
C TRP A 58 9.27 -5.59 7.51
N ASP A 59 8.04 -5.59 7.01
CA ASP A 59 7.74 -5.75 5.58
C ASP A 59 8.48 -4.71 4.71
N ALA A 60 8.73 -3.50 5.24
CA ALA A 60 9.50 -2.47 4.55
C ALA A 60 10.92 -2.95 4.22
N LEU A 61 11.56 -3.67 5.14
CA LEU A 61 12.93 -4.18 4.99
C LEU A 61 12.98 -5.54 4.30
N ALA A 62 12.04 -6.45 4.59
CA ALA A 62 12.08 -7.84 4.13
C ALA A 62 11.27 -8.11 2.85
N GLN A 63 10.44 -7.17 2.37
CA GLN A 63 9.71 -7.33 1.11
C GLN A 63 9.94 -6.12 0.20
N TYR A 64 9.51 -4.94 0.65
CA TYR A 64 9.45 -3.78 -0.24
C TYR A 64 10.82 -3.25 -0.64
N PHE A 65 11.78 -3.16 0.29
CA PHE A 65 13.12 -2.69 -0.06
C PHE A 65 13.82 -3.61 -1.08
N PRO A 66 13.95 -4.94 -0.86
CA PRO A 66 14.56 -5.84 -1.83
C PRO A 66 13.87 -5.80 -3.19
N TRP A 67 12.54 -5.79 -3.24
CA TRP A 67 11.80 -5.72 -4.49
C TRP A 67 12.01 -4.39 -5.23
N ARG A 68 11.95 -3.25 -4.52
CA ARG A 68 12.23 -1.94 -5.12
C ARG A 68 13.68 -1.80 -5.56
N HIS A 69 14.61 -2.41 -4.83
CA HIS A 69 16.03 -2.43 -5.19
C HIS A 69 16.28 -3.23 -6.47
N TYR A 70 15.81 -4.47 -6.51
CA TYR A 70 15.93 -5.33 -7.69
C TYR A 70 15.25 -4.70 -8.91
N ALA A 71 14.01 -4.21 -8.76
CA ALA A 71 13.29 -3.54 -9.84
C ALA A 71 14.05 -2.32 -10.39
N ALA A 72 14.57 -1.48 -9.50
CA ALA A 72 15.35 -0.30 -9.88
C ALA A 72 16.64 -0.68 -10.61
N GLN A 73 17.38 -1.68 -10.12
CA GLN A 73 18.61 -2.16 -10.76
C GLN A 73 18.34 -2.72 -12.16
N SER A 74 17.35 -3.60 -12.32
CA SER A 74 16.97 -4.16 -13.62
C SER A 74 16.57 -3.06 -14.60
N LEU A 75 15.73 -2.11 -14.17
CA LEU A 75 15.28 -1.01 -15.04
C LEU A 75 16.43 -0.06 -15.42
N ARG A 76 17.40 0.20 -14.53
CA ARG A 76 18.63 0.93 -14.90
C ARG A 76 19.49 0.16 -15.89
N GLY A 77 19.48 -1.16 -15.83
CA GLY A 77 20.11 -2.04 -16.80
C GLY A 77 19.37 -2.14 -18.14
N GLY A 78 18.21 -1.49 -18.29
CA GLY A 78 17.38 -1.56 -19.50
C GLY A 78 16.48 -2.80 -19.58
N GLU A 79 16.33 -3.54 -18.48
CA GLU A 79 15.55 -4.77 -18.42
C GLU A 79 14.28 -4.59 -17.58
N ILE A 80 13.14 -5.06 -18.12
CA ILE A 80 11.92 -5.20 -17.32
C ILE A 80 12.02 -6.54 -16.57
N PRO A 81 12.06 -6.55 -15.23
CA PRO A 81 12.27 -7.76 -14.45
C PRO A 81 11.02 -8.65 -14.46
N LEU A 82 10.93 -9.57 -15.42
CA LEU A 82 9.85 -10.56 -15.49
C LEU A 82 10.03 -11.68 -14.46
N TRP A 83 11.27 -12.03 -14.17
CA TRP A 83 11.67 -13.14 -13.30
C TRP A 83 12.56 -12.64 -12.17
N ASN A 84 12.41 -13.20 -10.96
CA ASN A 84 13.30 -12.95 -9.84
C ASN A 84 14.01 -14.26 -9.49
N PRO A 85 15.34 -14.35 -9.72
CA PRO A 85 16.09 -15.57 -9.49
C PRO A 85 16.63 -15.72 -8.07
N PHE A 86 16.46 -14.68 -7.23
CA PHE A 86 17.11 -14.54 -5.91
C PHE A 86 16.25 -14.96 -4.71
N GLN A 87 15.00 -15.36 -4.95
CA GLN A 87 14.13 -15.93 -3.92
C GLN A 87 13.57 -17.27 -4.42
N PHE A 88 13.37 -18.21 -3.50
CA PHE A 88 12.96 -19.58 -3.82
C PHE A 88 13.92 -20.26 -4.83
N SER A 89 13.42 -21.11 -5.72
CA SER A 89 14.16 -21.53 -6.92
C SER A 89 14.00 -20.56 -8.10
N GLY A 90 13.46 -19.38 -7.84
CA GLY A 90 13.04 -18.38 -8.83
C GLY A 90 11.51 -18.21 -8.87
N THR A 91 11.03 -17.00 -9.14
CA THR A 91 9.59 -16.68 -9.16
C THR A 91 9.21 -15.59 -10.17
N PRO A 92 7.98 -15.60 -10.74
CA PRO A 92 7.50 -14.53 -11.62
C PRO A 92 7.41 -13.18 -10.90
N PHE A 93 8.37 -12.29 -11.15
CA PHE A 93 8.51 -11.03 -10.42
C PHE A 93 7.50 -9.98 -10.85
N LEU A 94 7.39 -9.75 -12.17
CA LEU A 94 6.40 -8.79 -12.70
C LEU A 94 4.99 -9.20 -12.31
N ALA A 95 4.68 -10.49 -12.22
CA ALA A 95 3.37 -10.99 -11.81
C ALA A 95 3.03 -10.68 -10.33
N ASN A 96 4.03 -10.40 -9.49
CA ASN A 96 3.77 -9.89 -8.15
C ASN A 96 3.36 -8.41 -8.25
N ALA A 97 2.07 -8.12 -8.09
CA ALA A 97 1.56 -6.75 -8.16
C ALA A 97 2.22 -5.78 -7.16
N GLN A 98 2.67 -6.25 -5.99
CA GLN A 98 3.31 -5.41 -4.98
C GLN A 98 4.74 -4.99 -5.36
N SER A 99 5.38 -5.72 -6.29
CA SER A 99 6.64 -5.28 -6.92
C SER A 99 6.48 -3.95 -7.69
N ALA A 100 5.26 -3.65 -8.13
CA ALA A 100 4.84 -2.39 -8.75
C ALA A 100 5.82 -1.86 -9.82
N VAL A 101 6.38 -2.77 -10.63
CA VAL A 101 7.39 -2.45 -11.65
C VAL A 101 6.86 -1.43 -12.66
N LEU A 102 5.58 -1.53 -13.04
CA LEU A 102 4.94 -0.68 -14.04
C LEU A 102 4.28 0.58 -13.46
N TYR A 103 4.43 0.85 -12.16
CA TYR A 103 3.80 2.00 -11.52
C TYR A 103 4.56 3.31 -11.83
N PRO A 104 3.93 4.33 -12.45
CA PRO A 104 4.65 5.51 -12.92
C PRO A 104 5.27 6.37 -11.81
N LEU A 105 4.66 6.44 -10.61
CA LEU A 105 5.24 7.22 -9.50
C LEU A 105 6.32 6.46 -8.72
N ASN A 106 6.76 5.29 -9.18
CA ASN A 106 8.01 4.66 -8.71
C ASN A 106 9.26 5.24 -9.41
N LEU A 107 9.12 6.25 -10.27
CA LEU A 107 10.24 6.95 -10.91
C LEU A 107 11.39 7.35 -9.94
N PRO A 108 11.15 7.79 -8.68
CA PRO A 108 12.24 8.08 -7.75
C PRO A 108 13.18 6.89 -7.51
N PHE A 109 12.67 5.65 -7.53
CA PHE A 109 13.49 4.44 -7.36
C PHE A 109 14.40 4.19 -8.56
N TRP A 110 14.03 4.65 -9.75
CA TRP A 110 14.87 4.53 -10.94
C TRP A 110 15.99 5.58 -10.96
N ILE A 111 15.73 6.78 -10.44
CA ILE A 111 16.68 7.90 -10.46
C ILE A 111 17.64 7.87 -9.26
N PHE A 112 17.12 7.68 -8.05
CA PHE A 112 17.88 7.77 -6.80
C PHE A 112 18.20 6.40 -6.22
N ASP A 113 19.16 6.32 -5.31
CA ASP A 113 19.39 5.11 -4.55
C ASP A 113 18.10 4.67 -3.83
N THR A 114 17.90 3.36 -3.72
CA THR A 114 16.63 2.79 -3.26
C THR A 114 16.23 3.30 -1.88
N ALA A 115 17.19 3.46 -0.96
CA ALA A 115 16.92 3.90 0.40
C ALA A 115 16.39 5.35 0.44
N ARG A 116 17.02 6.29 -0.28
CA ARG A 116 16.52 7.67 -0.39
C ARG A 116 15.20 7.75 -1.17
N ALA A 117 15.04 6.91 -2.18
CA ALA A 117 13.84 6.91 -3.01
C ALA A 117 12.55 6.62 -2.23
N PHE A 118 12.59 5.85 -1.12
CA PHE A 118 11.42 5.67 -0.24
C PHE A 118 10.89 7.00 0.30
N GLY A 119 11.77 7.88 0.81
CA GLY A 119 11.39 9.19 1.33
C GLY A 119 10.89 10.14 0.23
N ILE A 120 11.55 10.15 -0.93
CA ILE A 120 11.17 10.98 -2.09
C ILE A 120 9.82 10.52 -2.65
N ALA A 121 9.60 9.20 -2.77
CA ALA A 121 8.33 8.65 -3.20
C ALA A 121 7.22 8.98 -2.19
N ALA A 122 7.47 8.85 -0.88
CA ALA A 122 6.49 9.21 0.13
C ALA A 122 6.09 10.70 0.03
N PHE A 123 7.08 11.59 -0.13
CA PHE A 123 6.83 13.02 -0.38
C PHE A 123 5.96 13.26 -1.62
N ALA A 124 6.27 12.62 -2.75
CA ALA A 124 5.51 12.78 -3.99
C ALA A 124 4.04 12.34 -3.83
N HIS A 125 3.79 11.24 -3.11
CA HIS A 125 2.44 10.76 -2.83
C HIS A 125 1.69 11.65 -1.83
N SER A 126 2.38 12.23 -0.84
CA SER A 126 1.79 13.26 0.05
C SER A 126 1.35 14.50 -0.73
N ILE A 127 2.15 14.96 -1.71
CA ILE A 127 1.77 16.08 -2.59
C ILE A 127 0.51 15.72 -3.39
N LEU A 128 0.46 14.52 -3.99
CA LEU A 128 -0.70 14.04 -4.72
C LEU A 128 -1.95 14.03 -3.82
N ALA A 129 -1.88 13.40 -2.65
CA ALA A 129 -2.99 13.32 -1.70
C ALA A 129 -3.45 14.70 -1.22
N SER A 130 -2.52 15.58 -0.85
CA SER A 130 -2.80 16.95 -0.41
C SER A 130 -3.47 17.78 -1.48
N PHE A 131 -2.92 17.82 -2.69
CA PHE A 131 -3.45 18.65 -3.77
C PHE A 131 -4.80 18.12 -4.25
N ALA A 132 -4.93 16.80 -4.38
CA ALA A 132 -6.18 16.19 -4.80
C ALA A 132 -7.31 16.43 -3.79
N THR A 133 -7.05 16.26 -2.49
CA THR A 133 -8.03 16.56 -1.43
C THR A 133 -8.37 18.05 -1.39
N TYR A 134 -7.38 18.94 -1.55
CA TYR A 134 -7.62 20.37 -1.64
C TYR A 134 -8.56 20.71 -2.80
N PHE A 135 -8.29 20.22 -4.01
CA PHE A 135 -9.12 20.50 -5.18
C PHE A 135 -10.52 19.87 -5.08
N LEU A 136 -10.64 18.68 -4.48
CA LEU A 136 -11.92 18.06 -4.16
C LEU A 136 -12.73 18.93 -3.18
N ALA A 137 -12.14 19.34 -2.07
CA ALA A 137 -12.79 20.23 -1.10
C ALA A 137 -13.22 21.56 -1.74
N ARG A 138 -12.36 22.14 -2.58
CA ARG A 138 -12.68 23.37 -3.34
C ARG A 138 -13.84 23.18 -4.31
N ARG A 139 -13.96 22.00 -4.94
CA ARG A 139 -15.11 21.65 -5.79
C ARG A 139 -16.40 21.60 -4.99
N TRP A 140 -16.33 21.18 -3.72
CA TRP A 140 -17.48 21.17 -2.82
C TRP A 140 -17.77 22.52 -2.15
N ASN A 141 -17.24 23.61 -2.73
CA ASN A 141 -17.41 24.99 -2.28
C ASN A 141 -16.85 25.30 -0.88
N LEU A 142 -16.02 24.44 -0.30
CA LEU A 142 -15.29 24.77 0.93
C LEU A 142 -14.37 25.96 0.68
N SER A 143 -14.22 26.82 1.67
CA SER A 143 -13.27 27.92 1.65
C SER A 143 -11.82 27.44 1.48
N ARG A 144 -10.90 28.32 1.06
CA ARG A 144 -9.50 27.92 0.85
C ARG A 144 -8.85 27.42 2.13
N ALA A 145 -9.20 28.04 3.26
CA ALA A 145 -8.72 27.62 4.57
C ALA A 145 -9.27 26.23 4.96
N ALA A 146 -10.58 26.01 4.79
CA ALA A 146 -11.21 24.72 5.05
C ALA A 146 -10.65 23.60 4.17
N ALA A 147 -10.42 23.89 2.89
CA ALA A 147 -9.79 22.94 1.97
C ALA A 147 -8.35 22.60 2.34
N VAL A 148 -7.55 23.56 2.81
CA VAL A 148 -6.18 23.30 3.33
C VAL A 148 -6.23 22.44 4.59
N VAL A 149 -7.15 22.72 5.52
CA VAL A 149 -7.32 21.90 6.74
C VAL A 149 -7.74 20.47 6.38
N ALA A 150 -8.73 20.28 5.50
CA ALA A 150 -9.13 18.96 5.04
C ALA A 150 -7.98 18.19 4.35
N ALA A 151 -7.22 18.85 3.48
CA ALA A 151 -6.05 18.28 2.82
C ALA A 151 -4.95 17.89 3.82
N THR A 152 -4.71 18.72 4.82
CA THR A 152 -3.75 18.46 5.91
C THR A 152 -4.19 17.25 6.73
N ILE A 153 -5.46 17.19 7.14
CA ILE A 153 -6.00 16.07 7.91
C ILE A 153 -5.85 14.76 7.16
N TYR A 154 -6.30 14.70 5.89
CA TYR A 154 -6.23 13.46 5.13
C TYR A 154 -4.79 13.01 4.91
N THR A 155 -3.89 13.92 4.50
CA THR A 155 -2.51 13.57 4.13
C THR A 155 -1.69 13.08 5.31
N PHE A 156 -1.89 13.68 6.49
CA PHE A 156 -1.09 13.41 7.68
C PHE A 156 -1.87 12.63 8.74
N CYS A 157 -3.02 12.04 8.41
CA CYS A 157 -3.76 11.21 9.35
C CYS A 157 -2.93 10.01 9.81
N GLY A 158 -3.32 9.43 10.94
CA GLY A 158 -2.72 8.21 11.49
C GLY A 158 -2.69 7.09 10.45
N TYR A 159 -3.78 6.90 9.68
CA TYR A 159 -3.84 5.86 8.66
C TYR A 159 -2.71 5.98 7.64
N LEU A 160 -2.62 7.12 6.93
CA LEU A 160 -1.61 7.30 5.88
C LEU A 160 -0.19 7.35 6.44
N SER A 161 0.01 7.96 7.61
CA SER A 161 1.33 8.05 8.24
C SER A 161 1.85 6.69 8.73
N ALA A 162 0.99 5.87 9.34
CA ALA A 162 1.30 4.50 9.76
C ALA A 162 1.70 3.61 8.59
N TRP A 163 0.96 3.72 7.47
CA TRP A 163 1.18 2.88 6.30
C TRP A 163 2.27 3.40 5.35
N ALA A 164 2.94 4.52 5.66
CA ALA A 164 3.97 5.09 4.79
C ALA A 164 5.16 4.14 4.56
N LEU A 165 5.42 3.20 5.47
CA LEU A 165 6.44 2.16 5.32
C LEU A 165 6.04 1.01 4.37
N LEU A 166 4.75 0.88 4.07
CA LEU A 166 4.23 -0.05 3.07
C LEU A 166 3.86 0.74 1.81
N PRO A 167 4.82 0.99 0.90
CA PRO A 167 4.68 1.98 -0.16
C PRO A 167 3.53 1.69 -1.12
N THR A 168 3.16 0.43 -1.34
CA THR A 168 2.03 0.08 -2.22
C THR A 168 0.70 0.58 -1.66
N LEU A 169 0.47 0.41 -0.35
CA LEU A 169 -0.75 0.84 0.32
C LEU A 169 -0.85 2.37 0.32
N PHE A 170 0.20 3.04 0.78
CA PHE A 170 0.26 4.50 0.82
C PHE A 170 0.13 5.12 -0.58
N ALA A 171 0.82 4.55 -1.58
CA ALA A 171 0.74 5.00 -2.96
C ALA A 171 -0.67 4.85 -3.54
N THR A 172 -1.29 3.66 -3.44
CA THR A 172 -2.65 3.45 -3.94
C THR A 172 -3.64 4.38 -3.23
N ALA A 173 -3.57 4.50 -1.91
CA ALA A 173 -4.48 5.34 -1.11
C ALA A 173 -4.43 6.82 -1.54
N SER A 174 -3.25 7.33 -1.88
CA SER A 174 -3.05 8.74 -2.28
C SER A 174 -3.81 9.15 -3.54
N TRP A 175 -4.23 8.18 -4.38
CA TRP A 175 -5.04 8.44 -5.58
C TRP A 175 -6.53 8.66 -5.29
N LEU A 176 -7.03 8.22 -4.12
CA LEU A 176 -8.45 8.23 -3.80
C LEU A 176 -9.11 9.61 -4.02
N PRO A 177 -8.57 10.73 -3.50
CA PRO A 177 -9.22 12.03 -3.65
C PRO A 177 -9.21 12.51 -5.11
N LEU A 178 -8.18 12.16 -5.89
CA LEU A 178 -8.07 12.55 -7.29
C LEU A 178 -9.07 11.79 -8.14
N CYS A 179 -9.20 10.49 -7.93
CA CYS A 179 -10.22 9.66 -8.57
C CYS A 179 -11.63 10.22 -8.29
N LEU A 180 -11.92 10.58 -7.04
CA LEU A 180 -13.22 11.15 -6.68
C LEU A 180 -13.47 12.52 -7.34
N LEU A 181 -12.48 13.41 -7.35
CA LEU A 181 -12.55 14.70 -8.03
C LEU A 181 -12.82 14.56 -9.54
N LEU A 182 -12.09 13.68 -10.22
CA LEU A 182 -12.22 13.44 -11.65
C LEU A 182 -13.54 12.75 -11.99
N PHE A 183 -13.99 11.84 -11.13
CA PHE A 183 -15.28 11.18 -11.25
C PHE A 183 -16.45 12.15 -11.22
N GLU A 184 -16.47 13.09 -10.27
CA GLU A 184 -17.51 14.13 -10.23
C GLU A 184 -17.44 15.04 -11.45
N LYS A 185 -16.25 15.52 -11.84
CA LYS A 185 -16.07 16.36 -13.03
C LYS A 185 -16.57 15.68 -14.31
N ALA A 186 -16.23 14.41 -14.49
CA ALA A 186 -16.65 13.63 -15.64
C ALA A 186 -18.19 13.45 -15.67
N SER A 187 -18.78 13.22 -14.50
CA SER A 187 -20.21 12.91 -14.33
C SER A 187 -21.10 14.14 -14.49
N ASP A 188 -20.72 15.27 -13.91
CA ASP A 188 -21.56 16.47 -13.88
C ASP A 188 -21.35 17.33 -15.14
N GLU A 189 -20.10 17.58 -15.55
CA GLU A 189 -19.73 18.59 -16.55
C GLU A 189 -19.61 18.06 -17.98
N LYS A 190 -19.89 16.77 -18.21
CA LYS A 190 -19.68 16.07 -19.49
C LYS A 190 -18.22 16.13 -20.03
N SER A 191 -17.24 16.30 -19.13
CA SER A 191 -15.83 16.44 -19.51
C SER A 191 -15.22 15.11 -19.92
N GLY A 192 -14.95 14.94 -21.22
CA GLY A 192 -14.25 13.75 -21.74
C GLY A 192 -12.79 13.68 -21.27
N ALA A 193 -12.16 14.84 -21.05
CA ALA A 193 -10.83 14.91 -20.45
C ALA A 193 -10.85 14.36 -19.02
N ALA A 194 -11.84 14.75 -18.20
CA ALA A 194 -11.97 14.21 -16.85
C ALA A 194 -12.21 12.69 -16.85
N SER A 195 -13.02 12.16 -17.78
CA SER A 195 -13.19 10.71 -17.94
C SER A 195 -11.89 10.00 -18.29
N PHE A 196 -11.09 10.56 -19.20
CA PHE A 196 -9.80 10.00 -19.58
C PHE A 196 -8.80 10.03 -18.43
N PHE A 197 -8.64 11.18 -17.76
CA PHE A 197 -7.75 11.29 -16.61
C PHE A 197 -8.22 10.46 -15.42
N LEU A 198 -9.53 10.23 -15.25
CA LEU A 198 -10.05 9.29 -14.25
C LEU A 198 -9.55 7.87 -14.54
N ALA A 199 -9.61 7.42 -15.79
CA ALA A 199 -9.09 6.12 -16.18
C ALA A 199 -7.58 6.00 -15.96
N LEU A 200 -6.81 7.07 -16.23
CA LEU A 200 -5.38 7.12 -15.94
C LEU A 200 -5.09 7.07 -14.43
N ALA A 201 -5.87 7.79 -13.62
CA ALA A 201 -5.72 7.80 -12.16
C ALA A 201 -6.07 6.43 -11.56
N LEU A 202 -7.17 5.81 -12.01
CA LEU A 202 -7.55 4.44 -11.62
C LEU A 202 -6.50 3.41 -12.09
N GLY A 203 -6.01 3.53 -13.32
CA GLY A 203 -4.94 2.66 -13.83
C GLY A 203 -3.66 2.79 -13.00
N SER A 204 -3.28 4.03 -12.64
CA SER A 204 -2.12 4.28 -11.77
C SER A 204 -2.33 3.71 -10.37
N ALA A 205 -3.52 3.89 -9.78
CA ALA A 205 -3.85 3.33 -8.47
C ALA A 205 -3.82 1.79 -8.47
N LEU A 206 -4.26 1.15 -9.56
CA LEU A 206 -4.16 -0.29 -9.76
C LEU A 206 -2.70 -0.73 -9.87
N LEU A 207 -1.90 -0.04 -10.69
CA LEU A 207 -0.48 -0.35 -10.90
C LEU A 207 0.38 -0.13 -9.66
N ALA A 208 -0.05 0.72 -8.71
CA ALA A 208 0.60 0.89 -7.41
C ALA A 208 0.63 -0.41 -6.56
N GLY A 209 -0.18 -1.41 -6.92
CA GLY A 209 0.04 -2.79 -6.49
C GLY A 209 -0.74 -3.26 -5.26
N HIS A 210 -1.64 -2.43 -4.72
CA HIS A 210 -2.43 -2.79 -3.54
C HIS A 210 -3.93 -2.99 -3.85
N ALA A 211 -4.28 -4.22 -4.25
CA ALA A 211 -5.62 -4.57 -4.74
C ALA A 211 -6.76 -4.21 -3.77
N GLN A 212 -6.56 -4.39 -2.46
CA GLN A 212 -7.58 -4.07 -1.46
C GLN A 212 -7.89 -2.57 -1.37
N ILE A 213 -6.86 -1.73 -1.41
CA ILE A 213 -7.06 -0.27 -1.40
C ILE A 213 -7.67 0.18 -2.72
N PHE A 214 -7.27 -0.42 -3.85
CA PHE A 214 -7.90 -0.15 -5.13
C PHE A 214 -9.40 -0.49 -5.11
N PHE A 215 -9.79 -1.61 -4.49
CA PHE A 215 -11.19 -1.94 -4.25
C PHE A 215 -11.90 -0.86 -3.41
N TYR A 216 -11.28 -0.36 -2.34
CA TYR A 216 -11.86 0.74 -1.56
C TYR A 216 -11.99 2.05 -2.34
N ILE A 217 -11.09 2.33 -3.30
CA ILE A 217 -11.26 3.47 -4.22
C ILE A 217 -12.52 3.28 -5.06
N LEU A 218 -12.70 2.13 -5.69
CA LEU A 218 -13.91 1.83 -6.47
C LEU A 218 -15.17 1.91 -5.61
N LEU A 219 -15.10 1.43 -4.37
CA LEU A 219 -16.19 1.50 -3.41
C LEU A 219 -16.53 2.95 -3.04
N ALA A 220 -15.53 3.81 -2.83
CA ALA A 220 -15.77 5.23 -2.59
C ALA A 220 -16.48 5.92 -3.77
N LEU A 221 -16.10 5.59 -5.01
CA LEU A 221 -16.76 6.11 -6.21
C LEU A 221 -18.19 5.57 -6.34
N ALA A 222 -18.39 4.27 -6.04
CA ALA A 222 -19.71 3.64 -6.03
C ALA A 222 -20.63 4.25 -4.95
N LEU A 223 -20.09 4.57 -3.77
CA LEU A 223 -20.83 5.27 -2.71
C LEU A 223 -21.17 6.72 -3.09
N ARG A 224 -20.40 7.34 -3.99
CA ARG A 224 -20.67 8.70 -4.49
C ARG A 224 -21.82 8.74 -5.49
N GLN A 225 -22.02 7.65 -6.20
CA GLN A 225 -22.96 7.49 -7.31
C GLN A 225 -24.42 7.92 -6.99
N PRO A 226 -25.03 7.58 -5.83
CA PRO A 226 -26.40 7.98 -5.51
C PRO A 226 -26.57 9.49 -5.31
N PHE A 227 -25.49 10.20 -4.99
CA PHE A 227 -25.46 11.64 -4.71
C PHE A 227 -25.20 12.47 -5.98
N LEU A 228 -25.02 11.86 -7.15
CA LEU A 228 -24.84 12.58 -8.41
C LEU A 228 -26.20 13.01 -8.96
N GLU A 229 -26.24 14.19 -9.58
CA GLU A 229 -27.43 14.66 -10.29
C GLU A 229 -27.75 13.74 -11.49
N ARG A 230 -26.72 13.31 -12.22
CA ARG A 230 -26.84 12.49 -13.45
C ARG A 230 -26.40 11.05 -13.20
N LYS A 231 -27.22 10.30 -12.46
CA LYS A 231 -26.93 8.92 -12.01
C LYS A 231 -26.48 8.00 -13.15
N TRP A 232 -27.28 7.78 -14.21
CA TRP A 232 -26.90 6.86 -15.29
C TRP A 232 -25.57 7.21 -15.98
N ARG A 233 -25.27 8.50 -16.12
CA ARG A 233 -24.00 8.96 -16.66
C ARG A 233 -22.84 8.65 -15.72
N GLY A 234 -23.01 8.89 -14.41
CA GLY A 234 -22.02 8.51 -13.41
C GLY A 234 -21.72 7.01 -13.46
N LEU A 235 -22.75 6.17 -13.63
CA LEU A 235 -22.57 4.72 -13.72
C LEU A 235 -21.78 4.34 -14.97
N ALA A 236 -22.14 4.91 -16.12
CA ALA A 236 -21.42 4.69 -17.38
C ALA A 236 -19.96 5.14 -17.31
N ILE A 237 -19.67 6.26 -16.63
CA ILE A 237 -18.30 6.75 -16.43
C ILE A 237 -17.53 5.85 -15.49
N LEU A 238 -18.12 5.42 -14.37
CA LEU A 238 -17.48 4.51 -13.44
C LEU A 238 -17.09 3.21 -14.14
N CYS A 239 -18.05 2.59 -14.85
CA CYS A 239 -17.80 1.36 -15.61
C CYS A 239 -16.76 1.57 -16.71
N GLY A 240 -16.93 2.61 -17.54
CA GLY A 240 -16.03 2.88 -18.67
C GLY A 240 -14.60 3.22 -18.24
N ALA A 241 -14.44 4.06 -17.21
CA ALA A 241 -13.11 4.40 -16.68
C ALA A 241 -12.45 3.22 -15.98
N THR A 242 -13.22 2.37 -15.28
CA THR A 242 -12.70 1.15 -14.67
C THR A 242 -12.25 0.15 -15.74
N LEU A 243 -13.05 -0.08 -16.79
CA LEU A 243 -12.67 -0.95 -17.90
C LEU A 243 -11.40 -0.46 -18.61
N LEU A 244 -11.29 0.85 -18.84
CA LEU A 244 -10.09 1.44 -19.43
C LEU A 244 -8.89 1.33 -18.49
N ALA A 245 -9.06 1.53 -17.18
CA ALA A 245 -8.01 1.33 -16.19
C ALA A 245 -7.52 -0.12 -16.15
N LEU A 246 -8.42 -1.10 -16.22
CA LEU A 246 -8.08 -2.52 -16.32
C LEU A 246 -7.33 -2.83 -17.61
N ALA A 247 -7.71 -2.22 -18.74
CA ALA A 247 -7.01 -2.37 -20.01
C ALA A 247 -5.60 -1.77 -19.96
N LEU A 248 -5.44 -0.57 -19.39
CA LEU A 248 -4.13 0.07 -19.19
C LEU A 248 -3.25 -0.73 -18.23
N GLY A 249 -3.85 -1.33 -17.20
CA GLY A 249 -3.18 -2.18 -16.21
C GLY A 249 -2.99 -3.63 -16.63
N ALA A 250 -3.41 -4.03 -17.85
CA ALA A 250 -3.49 -5.44 -18.23
C ALA A 250 -2.14 -6.17 -18.21
N ALA A 251 -1.04 -5.50 -18.59
CA ALA A 251 0.30 -6.10 -18.50
C ALA A 251 0.71 -6.49 -17.09
N GLN A 252 0.20 -5.80 -16.09
CA GLN A 252 0.39 -6.16 -14.70
C GLN A 252 -0.67 -7.18 -14.26
N LEU A 253 -1.94 -6.90 -14.55
CA LEU A 253 -3.07 -7.63 -13.99
C LEU A 253 -3.15 -9.07 -14.48
N LEU A 254 -2.95 -9.31 -15.78
CA LEU A 254 -3.06 -10.66 -16.36
C LEU A 254 -2.04 -11.64 -15.74
N PRO A 255 -0.72 -11.35 -15.70
CA PRO A 255 0.21 -12.25 -15.05
C PRO A 255 -0.02 -12.34 -13.54
N THR A 256 -0.47 -11.26 -12.88
CA THR A 256 -0.87 -11.33 -11.46
C THR A 256 -2.01 -12.32 -11.23
N LEU A 257 -3.05 -12.31 -12.08
CA LEU A 257 -4.19 -13.22 -11.96
C LEU A 257 -3.79 -14.67 -12.23
N GLU A 258 -2.87 -14.91 -13.17
CA GLU A 258 -2.31 -16.23 -13.42
C GLU A 258 -1.51 -16.74 -12.21
N LEU A 259 -0.59 -15.94 -11.69
CA LEU A 259 0.19 -16.28 -10.51
C LEU A 259 -0.70 -16.47 -9.27
N ALA A 260 -1.72 -15.64 -9.09
CA ALA A 260 -2.66 -15.75 -7.97
C ALA A 260 -3.41 -17.08 -7.95
N ARG A 261 -3.71 -17.68 -9.12
CA ARG A 261 -4.32 -19.02 -9.22
C ARG A 261 -3.33 -20.15 -8.86
N LEU A 262 -2.03 -19.91 -9.02
CA LEU A 262 -0.96 -20.86 -8.70
C LEU A 262 -0.43 -20.68 -7.27
N GLY A 263 -0.64 -19.50 -6.67
CA GLY A 263 -0.14 -19.13 -5.35
C GLY A 263 -0.83 -19.86 -4.20
N HIS A 264 -0.18 -19.88 -3.03
CA HIS A 264 -0.68 -20.58 -1.83
C HIS A 264 -2.02 -20.06 -1.29
N ARG A 265 -2.37 -18.82 -1.64
CA ARG A 265 -3.65 -18.20 -1.30
C ARG A 265 -4.78 -18.54 -2.27
N ALA A 266 -4.52 -19.31 -3.32
CA ALA A 266 -5.55 -19.79 -4.24
C ALA A 266 -6.48 -20.77 -3.52
N GLY A 267 -7.63 -20.25 -3.07
CA GLY A 267 -8.68 -21.02 -2.39
C GLY A 267 -9.98 -21.06 -3.19
N GLY A 268 -10.88 -21.95 -2.77
CA GLY A 268 -12.26 -22.00 -3.27
C GLY A 268 -13.11 -20.80 -2.80
N PRO A 269 -14.44 -20.87 -2.94
CA PRO A 269 -15.34 -19.86 -2.40
C PRO A 269 -15.05 -19.59 -0.91
N PRO A 270 -15.19 -18.33 -0.44
CA PRO A 270 -14.96 -17.99 0.96
C PRO A 270 -15.82 -18.83 1.91
N THR A 271 -15.20 -19.35 2.96
CA THR A 271 -15.87 -20.17 3.98
C THR A 271 -16.12 -19.38 5.27
N LEU A 272 -17.00 -19.91 6.13
CA LEU A 272 -17.20 -19.36 7.47
C LEU A 272 -15.92 -19.45 8.33
N ALA A 273 -15.09 -20.48 8.12
CA ALA A 273 -13.81 -20.60 8.81
C ALA A 273 -12.84 -19.48 8.42
N ASP A 274 -12.80 -19.11 7.13
CA ASP A 274 -12.00 -17.96 6.67
C ASP A 274 -12.48 -16.66 7.32
N TRP A 275 -13.80 -16.47 7.42
CA TRP A 275 -14.37 -15.30 8.08
C TRP A 275 -14.01 -15.24 9.57
N GLU A 276 -14.16 -16.34 10.31
CA GLU A 276 -13.80 -16.39 11.73
C GLU A 276 -12.28 -16.27 11.96
N PHE A 277 -11.44 -16.56 10.96
CA PHE A 277 -10.01 -16.24 11.01
C PHE A 277 -9.76 -14.72 10.88
N TRP A 278 -10.46 -14.03 9.97
CA TRP A 278 -10.24 -12.59 9.73
C TRP A 278 -10.96 -11.67 10.70
N LYS A 279 -12.12 -12.06 11.20
CA LYS A 279 -12.98 -11.26 12.08
C LYS A 279 -12.26 -10.75 13.33
N PRO A 280 -11.43 -11.52 14.06
CA PRO A 280 -10.66 -10.99 15.20
C PRO A 280 -9.63 -9.91 14.82
N ARG A 281 -9.22 -9.84 13.55
CA ARG A 281 -8.27 -8.84 13.02
C ARG A 281 -8.94 -7.54 12.57
N ALA A 282 -10.27 -7.48 12.58
CA ALA A 282 -11.03 -6.27 12.37
C ALA A 282 -10.86 -5.28 13.53
N LEU A 283 -11.40 -4.05 13.39
CA LEU A 283 -11.40 -3.06 14.46
C LEU A 283 -12.27 -3.55 15.62
N GLN A 284 -11.64 -3.99 16.72
CA GLN A 284 -12.35 -4.50 17.89
C GLN A 284 -12.74 -3.37 18.85
N GLY A 285 -13.67 -3.64 19.78
CA GLY A 285 -14.04 -2.68 20.84
C GLY A 285 -12.85 -2.16 21.64
N ALA A 286 -11.86 -3.01 21.90
CA ALA A 286 -10.61 -2.64 22.58
C ALA A 286 -9.74 -1.65 21.77
N ASP A 287 -9.87 -1.65 20.44
CA ASP A 287 -9.15 -0.76 19.53
C ASP A 287 -9.84 0.60 19.36
N TRP A 288 -11.10 0.77 19.81
CA TRP A 288 -11.85 2.01 19.56
C TRP A 288 -11.15 3.28 20.06
N PRO A 289 -10.48 3.29 21.23
CA PRO A 289 -9.79 4.49 21.65
C PRO A 289 -8.60 4.84 20.76
N SER A 290 -8.10 3.94 19.89
CA SER A 290 -7.10 4.25 18.83
C SER A 290 -7.58 5.28 17.81
N LEU A 291 -8.90 5.50 17.71
CA LEU A 291 -9.47 6.56 16.87
C LEU A 291 -9.28 7.96 17.48
N LEU A 292 -9.13 8.04 18.82
CA LEU A 292 -9.09 9.28 19.60
C LEU A 292 -7.72 9.54 20.24
N VAL A 293 -7.02 8.48 20.60
CA VAL A 293 -5.75 8.52 21.33
C VAL A 293 -4.69 7.95 20.39
N PRO A 294 -3.67 8.76 20.05
CA PRO A 294 -2.57 8.25 19.24
C PRO A 294 -1.91 7.07 19.97
N ASN A 295 -1.58 6.01 19.23
CA ASN A 295 -0.87 4.82 19.73
C ASN A 295 -1.61 3.99 20.80
N TRP A 296 -2.95 4.02 20.86
CA TRP A 296 -3.74 3.22 21.79
C TRP A 296 -4.20 1.85 21.22
N PRO A 297 -4.26 0.77 22.02
CA PRO A 297 -3.50 0.51 23.23
C PRO A 297 -2.08 0.03 22.87
N MET A 298 -1.07 0.65 23.48
CA MET A 298 0.34 0.37 23.22
C MET A 298 0.87 -0.89 23.93
N SER A 299 0.03 -1.91 24.18
CA SER A 299 0.54 -3.20 24.66
C SER A 299 1.48 -3.89 23.66
N TRP A 300 1.70 -3.28 22.49
CA TRP A 300 2.48 -3.81 21.39
C TRP A 300 3.11 -2.66 20.65
N GLY A 301 4.41 -2.69 20.40
CA GLY A 301 5.05 -1.84 19.39
C GLY A 301 4.57 -2.15 17.97
N SER A 302 3.31 -2.54 17.75
CA SER A 302 2.71 -2.81 16.46
C SER A 302 1.80 -1.65 16.04
N LEU A 303 2.22 -0.94 14.99
CA LEU A 303 1.26 -0.48 14.00
C LEU A 303 0.38 -1.68 13.67
N ASN A 304 -0.93 -1.59 13.89
CA ASN A 304 -1.92 -2.61 13.52
C ASN A 304 -2.70 -2.12 12.29
N GLU A 305 -3.35 -3.02 11.56
CA GLU A 305 -4.17 -2.69 10.39
C GLU A 305 -5.34 -1.75 10.68
N ASN A 306 -5.63 -1.55 11.98
CA ASN A 306 -6.74 -0.77 12.54
C ASN A 306 -6.39 0.68 12.88
N PHE A 307 -5.25 1.22 12.41
CA PHE A 307 -4.81 2.56 12.77
C PHE A 307 -5.65 3.65 12.08
N GLY A 308 -6.59 4.25 12.82
CA GLY A 308 -7.60 5.20 12.30
C GLY A 308 -7.59 6.60 12.93
N TYR A 309 -6.55 6.96 13.68
CA TYR A 309 -6.43 8.25 14.35
C TYR A 309 -6.40 9.42 13.36
N LEU A 310 -7.16 10.49 13.65
CA LEU A 310 -7.26 11.69 12.81
C LEU A 310 -6.91 12.98 13.55
N GLY A 311 -6.71 12.91 14.87
CA GLY A 311 -6.61 14.05 15.76
C GLY A 311 -7.97 14.46 16.36
N VAL A 312 -7.99 14.77 17.65
CA VAL A 312 -9.17 15.27 18.36
C VAL A 312 -9.65 16.58 17.77
N GLY A 313 -8.74 17.42 17.26
CA GLY A 313 -9.10 18.66 16.57
C GLY A 313 -9.86 18.41 15.27
N ALA A 314 -9.38 17.43 14.48
CA ALA A 314 -10.04 17.04 13.24
C ALA A 314 -11.42 16.42 13.51
N LEU A 315 -11.55 15.58 14.53
CA LEU A 315 -12.82 14.97 14.92
C LEU A 315 -13.83 15.99 15.45
N GLY A 316 -13.39 16.93 16.29
CA GLY A 316 -14.23 18.04 16.76
C GLY A 316 -14.75 18.89 15.60
N LEU A 317 -13.89 19.25 14.65
CA LEU A 317 -14.31 19.93 13.42
C LEU A 317 -15.22 19.03 12.58
N GLY A 318 -14.94 17.73 12.47
CA GLY A 318 -15.77 16.78 11.72
C GLY A 318 -17.20 16.71 12.27
N ILE A 319 -17.35 16.65 13.59
CA ILE A 319 -18.66 16.69 14.27
C ILE A 319 -19.38 18.01 13.95
N LEU A 320 -18.71 19.16 14.05
CA LEU A 320 -19.29 20.44 13.63
C LEU A 320 -19.71 20.44 12.15
N GLY A 321 -18.94 19.76 11.30
CA GLY A 321 -19.22 19.58 9.87
C GLY A 321 -20.50 18.82 9.58
N VAL A 322 -20.87 17.85 10.42
CA VAL A 322 -22.16 17.15 10.32
C VAL A 322 -23.33 18.12 10.47
N PHE A 323 -23.18 19.13 11.35
CA PHE A 323 -24.19 20.16 11.57
C PHE A 323 -24.09 21.34 10.58
N PHE A 324 -23.08 21.37 9.70
CA PHE A 324 -22.95 22.38 8.65
C PHE A 324 -24.22 22.41 7.79
N GLY A 325 -24.73 23.58 7.43
CA GLY A 325 -25.96 23.73 6.64
C GLY A 325 -27.29 23.46 7.37
N ILE A 326 -27.29 22.99 8.63
CA ILE A 326 -28.53 22.96 9.44
C ILE A 326 -28.96 24.38 9.80
N GLU A 327 -28.00 25.26 10.08
CA GLU A 327 -28.28 26.68 10.36
C GLU A 327 -28.63 27.50 9.12
N GLU A 328 -27.98 27.22 7.98
CA GLU A 328 -28.39 27.81 6.70
C GLU A 328 -29.81 27.40 6.35
N ARG A 329 -30.21 26.16 6.67
CA ARG A 329 -31.59 25.72 6.50
C ARG A 329 -32.55 26.29 7.54
N LYS A 330 -32.11 26.54 8.79
CA LYS A 330 -32.90 27.30 9.77
C LYS A 330 -33.14 28.72 9.27
N LYS A 331 -32.15 29.36 8.63
CA LYS A 331 -32.30 30.67 7.97
C LYS A 331 -33.19 30.61 6.75
N ALA A 332 -32.93 29.69 5.81
CA ALA A 332 -33.74 29.48 4.62
C ALA A 332 -35.18 29.15 4.98
N ARG A 333 -35.45 28.29 5.97
CA ARG A 333 -36.80 28.04 6.48
C ARG A 333 -37.43 29.24 7.17
N LYS A 334 -36.65 30.14 7.76
CA LYS A 334 -37.17 31.37 8.37
C LYS A 334 -37.60 32.37 7.29
N GLU A 335 -36.87 32.40 6.18
CA GLU A 335 -37.19 33.17 4.96
C GLU A 335 -38.33 32.51 4.15
N GLU A 336 -38.43 31.18 4.17
CA GLU A 336 -39.48 30.39 3.50
C GLU A 336 -40.79 30.33 4.32
N PHE A 337 -40.76 30.64 5.63
CA PHE A 337 -41.97 30.73 6.48
C PHE A 337 -42.83 31.97 6.18
N GLU A 338 -42.34 32.90 5.35
CA GLU A 338 -43.10 34.04 4.82
C GLU A 338 -43.83 33.70 3.49
N GLY A 339 -43.74 32.46 2.99
CA GLY A 339 -44.47 32.00 1.81
C GLY A 339 -45.10 30.61 2.01
N ASP A 340 -46.32 30.40 1.51
CA ASP A 340 -47.12 29.19 1.71
C ASP A 340 -46.38 27.86 1.37
N LEU A 341 -46.46 26.91 2.31
CA LEU A 341 -45.75 25.61 2.32
C LEU A 341 -46.27 24.58 1.29
N PRO A 342 -45.43 23.57 0.95
CA PRO A 342 -45.69 22.26 1.54
C PRO A 342 -44.47 21.45 2.05
N LYS A 343 -44.73 20.83 3.22
CA LYS A 343 -44.34 19.49 3.74
C LYS A 343 -42.90 19.19 4.22
N LYS A 344 -42.90 18.63 5.44
CA LYS A 344 -41.83 17.90 6.15
C LYS A 344 -40.94 17.07 5.21
N SER A 345 -39.84 17.63 4.71
CA SER A 345 -38.70 16.79 4.35
C SER A 345 -38.26 16.08 5.63
N SER A 346 -38.45 14.76 5.71
CA SER A 346 -38.01 13.98 6.87
C SER A 346 -36.52 14.23 7.11
N PHE A 347 -36.07 14.09 8.36
CA PHE A 347 -34.64 14.11 8.71
C PHE A 347 -33.82 13.17 7.79
N LEU A 348 -34.43 12.03 7.40
CA LEU A 348 -33.88 11.08 6.46
C LEU A 348 -33.72 11.65 5.03
N ALA A 349 -34.69 12.40 4.52
CA ALA A 349 -34.59 13.07 3.21
C ALA A 349 -33.47 14.12 3.15
N PHE A 350 -33.14 14.74 4.30
CA PHE A 350 -31.99 15.65 4.39
C PHE A 350 -30.66 14.89 4.38
N PHE A 351 -30.54 13.78 5.12
CA PHE A 351 -29.36 12.90 5.08
C PHE A 351 -29.15 12.28 3.69
N LEU A 352 -30.23 12.03 2.96
CA LEU A 352 -30.20 11.51 1.58
C LEU A 352 -30.09 12.61 0.51
N SER A 353 -30.00 13.89 0.89
CA SER A 353 -29.82 14.97 -0.09
C SER A 353 -28.43 14.89 -0.73
N SER A 354 -28.31 15.34 -1.98
CA SER A 354 -27.07 15.33 -2.78
C SER A 354 -25.98 16.29 -2.27
N MET A 355 -26.09 16.81 -1.04
CA MET A 355 -25.08 17.67 -0.45
C MET A 355 -23.76 16.91 -0.28
N PRO A 356 -22.61 17.48 -0.68
CA PRO A 356 -21.34 16.76 -0.59
C PRO A 356 -20.94 16.36 0.84
N LYS A 357 -21.36 17.13 1.86
CA LYS A 357 -21.17 16.77 3.28
C LYS A 357 -21.84 15.44 3.65
N ASN A 358 -22.99 15.12 3.04
CA ASN A 358 -23.71 13.89 3.33
C ASN A 358 -22.97 12.70 2.76
N TYR A 359 -22.41 12.84 1.55
CA TYR A 359 -21.50 11.84 1.01
C TYR A 359 -20.25 11.68 1.88
N ALA A 360 -19.63 12.77 2.35
CA ALA A 360 -18.49 12.70 3.27
C ALA A 360 -18.83 11.94 4.57
N PHE A 361 -20.02 12.17 5.12
CA PHE A 361 -20.55 11.42 6.26
C PHE A 361 -20.80 9.95 5.92
N THR A 362 -21.45 9.64 4.80
CA THR A 362 -21.67 8.27 4.34
C THR A 362 -20.35 7.54 4.15
N LEU A 363 -19.35 8.19 3.56
CA LEU A 363 -18.01 7.64 3.37
C LEU A 363 -17.35 7.32 4.71
N ALA A 364 -17.45 8.24 5.68
CA ALA A 364 -16.89 8.06 7.01
C ALA A 364 -17.53 6.88 7.76
N ILE A 365 -18.86 6.88 7.86
CA ILE A 365 -19.62 5.85 8.58
C ILE A 365 -19.49 4.50 7.89
N PHE A 366 -19.55 4.45 6.56
CA PHE A 366 -19.37 3.21 5.82
C PHE A 366 -17.97 2.62 6.06
N GLY A 367 -16.92 3.44 6.00
CA GLY A 367 -15.56 3.02 6.29
C GLY A 367 -15.41 2.41 7.68
N LEU A 368 -16.02 3.05 8.68
CA LEU A 368 -16.02 2.57 10.06
C LEU A 368 -16.82 1.25 10.21
N LEU A 369 -18.04 1.18 9.67
CA LEU A 369 -18.86 -0.04 9.70
C LEU A 369 -18.18 -1.22 9.01
N TYR A 370 -17.50 -0.96 7.90
CA TYR A 370 -16.71 -1.99 7.21
C TYR A 370 -15.54 -2.45 8.08
N ALA A 371 -14.81 -1.51 8.70
CA ALA A 371 -13.67 -1.84 9.57
C ALA A 371 -14.05 -2.68 10.79
N LEU A 372 -15.28 -2.52 11.32
CA LEU A 372 -15.81 -3.20 12.52
C LEU A 372 -16.27 -4.66 12.30
N ALA A 373 -15.99 -5.29 11.14
CA ALA A 373 -16.46 -6.65 10.81
C ALA A 373 -17.99 -6.84 10.92
N THR A 374 -18.77 -5.80 10.59
CA THR A 374 -20.25 -5.84 10.59
C THR A 374 -20.82 -6.67 9.42
N PRO A 375 -22.15 -6.90 9.37
CA PRO A 375 -22.80 -7.52 8.21
C PRO A 375 -22.47 -6.85 6.86
N VAL A 376 -22.10 -5.56 6.87
CA VAL A 376 -21.62 -4.85 5.66
C VAL A 376 -20.34 -5.51 5.15
N SER A 377 -19.29 -5.60 5.97
CA SER A 377 -18.04 -6.24 5.57
C SER A 377 -18.21 -7.73 5.29
N GLN A 378 -19.09 -8.41 6.05
CA GLN A 378 -19.40 -9.83 5.83
C GLN A 378 -20.02 -10.05 4.44
N PHE A 379 -20.97 -9.18 4.03
CA PHE A 379 -21.56 -9.21 2.70
C PHE A 379 -20.48 -9.13 1.62
N PHE A 380 -19.56 -8.16 1.70
CA PHE A 380 -18.47 -8.05 0.72
C PHE A 380 -17.51 -9.23 0.78
N PHE A 381 -17.20 -9.75 1.97
CA PHE A 381 -16.32 -10.91 2.13
C PHE A 381 -16.83 -12.14 1.37
N PHE A 382 -18.13 -12.42 1.45
CA PHE A 382 -18.73 -13.60 0.81
C PHE A 382 -19.14 -13.37 -0.65
N ASN A 383 -19.47 -12.13 -1.05
CA ASN A 383 -20.09 -11.85 -2.35
C ASN A 383 -19.20 -11.08 -3.33
N ALA A 384 -18.19 -10.33 -2.87
CA ALA A 384 -17.33 -9.56 -3.74
C ALA A 384 -16.10 -10.38 -4.19
N PRO A 385 -15.88 -10.56 -5.51
CA PRO A 385 -14.79 -11.39 -6.01
C PRO A 385 -13.41 -10.96 -5.47
N GLY A 386 -12.69 -11.91 -4.88
CA GLY A 386 -11.33 -11.73 -4.39
C GLY A 386 -11.20 -11.00 -3.04
N VAL A 387 -12.27 -10.40 -2.49
CA VAL A 387 -12.19 -9.64 -1.23
C VAL A 387 -11.76 -10.52 -0.05
N SER A 388 -12.24 -11.77 0.00
CA SER A 388 -11.85 -12.74 1.03
C SER A 388 -10.36 -13.09 1.04
N GLN A 389 -9.65 -12.87 -0.06
CA GLN A 389 -8.21 -13.14 -0.21
C GLN A 389 -7.33 -11.92 0.14
N MET A 390 -7.94 -10.74 0.33
CA MET A 390 -7.24 -9.46 0.41
C MET A 390 -6.79 -9.05 1.82
N GLY A 391 -7.28 -9.70 2.88
CA GLY A 391 -6.81 -9.50 4.26
C GLY A 391 -7.84 -8.85 5.20
N GLY A 392 -7.37 -8.20 6.27
CA GLY A 392 -8.21 -7.66 7.34
C GLY A 392 -9.06 -6.46 6.89
N THR A 393 -10.24 -6.32 7.51
CA THR A 393 -11.23 -5.28 7.19
C THR A 393 -10.83 -3.89 7.68
N GLY A 394 -9.90 -3.79 8.64
CA GLY A 394 -9.44 -2.54 9.25
C GLY A 394 -8.91 -1.51 8.25
N ARG A 395 -8.35 -1.97 7.13
CA ARG A 395 -7.85 -1.09 6.06
C ARG A 395 -8.92 -0.20 5.44
N ALA A 396 -10.22 -0.50 5.62
CA ALA A 396 -11.33 0.36 5.21
C ALA A 396 -11.36 1.72 5.95
N LEU A 397 -10.57 1.88 7.02
CA LEU A 397 -10.35 3.16 7.71
C LEU A 397 -9.75 4.26 6.81
N LEU A 398 -9.30 3.92 5.60
CA LEU A 398 -9.03 4.89 4.54
C LEU A 398 -10.26 5.76 4.22
N LEU A 399 -11.44 5.13 4.09
CA LEU A 399 -12.70 5.81 3.77
C LEU A 399 -13.16 6.69 4.93
N TRP A 400 -13.01 6.17 6.16
CA TRP A 400 -13.14 6.93 7.40
C TRP A 400 -12.28 8.19 7.39
N SER A 401 -10.99 8.03 7.09
CA SER A 401 -10.02 9.13 7.11
C SER A 401 -10.38 10.24 6.13
N LEU A 402 -10.71 9.91 4.88
CA LEU A 402 -11.08 10.93 3.89
C LEU A 402 -12.43 11.59 4.22
N GLY A 403 -13.44 10.79 4.62
CA GLY A 403 -14.77 11.28 4.96
C GLY A 403 -14.73 12.30 6.11
N VAL A 404 -14.05 11.96 7.20
CA VAL A 404 -13.89 12.87 8.35
C VAL A 404 -13.04 14.09 8.00
N ALA A 405 -11.97 13.94 7.21
CA ALA A 405 -11.16 15.08 6.78
C ALA A 405 -11.99 16.13 6.02
N LEU A 406 -12.88 15.68 5.13
CA LEU A 406 -13.77 16.57 4.37
C LEU A 406 -14.87 17.17 5.25
N LEU A 407 -15.46 16.39 6.17
CA LEU A 407 -16.38 16.91 7.18
C LEU A 407 -15.73 17.98 8.06
N ALA A 408 -14.48 17.78 8.47
CA ALA A 408 -13.74 18.77 9.25
C ALA A 408 -13.56 20.09 8.50
N GLY A 409 -13.37 20.03 7.17
CA GLY A 409 -13.40 21.21 6.32
C GLY A 409 -14.74 21.95 6.39
N PHE A 410 -15.88 21.25 6.27
CA PHE A 410 -17.20 21.86 6.47
C PHE A 410 -17.36 22.46 7.87
N GLY A 411 -16.90 21.76 8.92
CA GLY A 411 -16.95 22.26 10.29
C GLY A 411 -16.12 23.51 10.51
N LEU A 412 -14.96 23.62 9.85
CA LEU A 412 -14.16 24.84 9.89
C LEU A 412 -14.91 26.01 9.27
N ASP A 413 -15.59 25.80 8.14
CA ASP A 413 -16.40 26.86 7.52
C ASP A 413 -17.61 27.25 8.38
N LEU A 414 -18.25 26.28 9.07
CA LEU A 414 -19.29 26.59 10.08
C LEU A 414 -18.70 27.49 11.17
N GLY A 415 -17.56 27.07 11.74
CA GLY A 415 -16.88 27.81 12.80
C GLY A 415 -16.50 29.23 12.37
N ARG A 416 -16.02 29.40 11.14
CA ARG A 416 -15.72 30.72 10.57
C ARG A 416 -16.94 31.62 10.40
N SER A 417 -18.12 31.06 10.15
CA SER A 417 -19.35 31.85 10.07
C SER A 417 -19.77 32.43 11.44
N LYS A 418 -19.37 31.76 12.53
CA LYS A 418 -19.66 32.14 13.91
C LYS A 418 -18.55 33.00 14.54
N ILE A 419 -17.31 32.57 14.36
CA ILE A 419 -16.11 33.19 14.91
C ILE A 419 -15.52 34.08 13.82
N LYS A 420 -15.86 35.37 13.86
CA LYS A 420 -15.40 36.40 12.89
C LYS A 420 -13.94 36.82 13.12
N SER A 421 -13.04 35.86 13.33
CA SER A 421 -11.60 36.09 13.51
C SER A 421 -10.80 35.50 12.36
N ALA A 422 -9.87 36.29 11.81
CA ALA A 422 -8.92 35.79 10.82
C ALA A 422 -7.92 34.78 11.42
N LEU A 423 -7.76 34.74 12.75
CA LEU A 423 -6.85 33.84 13.46
C LEU A 423 -7.45 32.44 13.66
N PHE A 424 -8.78 32.30 13.72
CA PHE A 424 -9.44 31.01 13.94
C PHE A 424 -8.99 29.89 12.97
N PRO A 425 -9.02 30.07 11.63
CA PRO A 425 -8.55 29.02 10.72
C PRO A 425 -7.04 28.74 10.84
N ILE A 426 -6.26 29.71 11.31
CA ILE A 426 -4.81 29.55 11.54
C ILE A 426 -4.58 28.68 12.76
N ALA A 427 -5.24 29.01 13.87
CA ALA A 427 -5.18 28.25 15.10
C ALA A 427 -5.65 26.81 14.87
N ALA A 428 -6.74 26.61 14.12
CA ALA A 428 -7.22 25.27 13.76
C ALA A 428 -6.19 24.48 12.94
N LEU A 429 -5.58 25.10 11.91
CA LEU A 429 -4.56 24.45 11.09
C LEU A 429 -3.31 24.11 11.92
N LEU A 430 -2.83 25.02 12.76
CA LEU A 430 -1.66 24.81 13.62
C LEU A 430 -1.91 23.71 14.66
N PHE A 431 -3.08 23.72 15.29
CA PHE A 431 -3.46 22.71 16.28
C PHE A 431 -3.55 21.31 15.64
N VAL A 432 -4.32 21.18 14.55
CA VAL A 432 -4.45 19.91 13.82
C VAL A 432 -3.12 19.47 13.23
N GLY A 433 -2.35 20.38 12.66
CA GLY A 433 -1.03 20.09 12.09
C GLY A 433 -0.05 19.59 13.15
N ALA A 434 0.02 20.26 14.31
CA ALA A 434 0.88 19.84 15.41
C ALA A 434 0.50 18.45 15.95
N GLU A 435 -0.80 18.21 16.14
CA GLU A 435 -1.32 16.92 16.62
C GLU A 435 -0.95 15.76 15.67
N LEU A 436 -1.18 15.96 14.36
CA LEU A 436 -0.89 14.95 13.34
C LEU A 436 0.61 14.72 13.15
N PHE A 437 1.41 15.79 13.17
CA PHE A 437 2.87 15.69 13.05
C PHE A 437 3.47 14.96 14.25
N PHE A 438 3.00 15.29 15.47
CA PHE A 438 3.43 14.60 16.68
C PHE A 438 3.12 13.11 16.63
N ASN A 439 1.90 12.73 16.27
CA ASN A 439 1.53 11.33 16.11
C ASN A 439 2.37 10.62 15.03
N ALA A 440 2.52 11.23 13.86
CA ALA A 440 3.28 10.63 12.78
C ALA A 440 4.76 10.43 13.13
N PHE A 441 5.41 11.41 13.76
CA PHE A 441 6.82 11.29 14.15
C PHE A 441 7.04 10.22 15.23
N SER A 442 6.02 9.91 16.03
CA SER A 442 6.07 8.80 16.99
C SER A 442 5.95 7.42 16.34
N THR A 443 5.39 7.34 15.13
CA THR A 443 5.05 6.07 14.45
C THR A 443 5.90 5.78 13.21
N GLN A 444 6.63 6.78 12.70
CA GLN A 444 7.47 6.67 11.51
C GLN A 444 8.94 6.50 11.89
N PRO A 445 9.46 5.26 11.96
CA PRO A 445 10.87 5.03 12.19
C PRO A 445 11.68 5.51 10.98
N THR A 446 12.72 6.26 11.27
CA THR A 446 13.77 6.61 10.31
C THR A 446 15.09 6.06 10.82
N ALA A 447 15.97 5.65 9.92
CA ALA A 447 17.31 5.19 10.25
C ALA A 447 18.36 5.93 9.43
N PRO A 448 19.62 6.03 9.90
CA PRO A 448 20.74 6.39 9.05
C PRO A 448 20.78 5.48 7.82
N ARG A 449 21.02 6.06 6.64
CA ARG A 449 21.13 5.30 5.39
C ARG A 449 22.15 4.16 5.49
N ALA A 450 23.27 4.38 6.17
CA ALA A 450 24.33 3.38 6.37
C ALA A 450 23.87 2.11 7.10
N TRP A 451 22.71 2.11 7.76
CA TRP A 451 22.17 0.94 8.43
C TRP A 451 21.35 0.05 7.51
N ILE A 452 21.01 0.51 6.30
CA ILE A 452 20.17 -0.24 5.37
C ILE A 452 21.04 -1.12 4.49
N TYR A 453 21.04 -2.42 4.79
CA TYR A 453 21.78 -3.44 4.04
C TYR A 453 23.25 -3.06 3.74
N PRO A 454 24.06 -2.70 4.76
CA PRO A 454 25.47 -2.44 4.54
C PRO A 454 26.19 -3.73 4.09
N PRO A 455 27.17 -3.64 3.16
CA PRO A 455 27.97 -4.80 2.81
C PRO A 455 28.78 -5.29 4.02
N THR A 456 28.89 -6.60 4.17
CA THR A 456 29.67 -7.25 5.22
C THR A 456 30.63 -8.26 4.61
N GLN A 457 31.56 -8.80 5.40
CA GLN A 457 32.44 -9.87 4.92
C GLN A 457 31.62 -11.09 4.47
N LEU A 458 30.56 -11.44 5.22
CA LEU A 458 29.64 -12.52 4.84
C LEU A 458 28.94 -12.27 3.50
N THR A 459 28.29 -11.11 3.34
CA THR A 459 27.50 -10.85 2.12
C THR A 459 28.41 -10.68 0.90
N THR A 460 29.60 -10.11 1.08
CA THR A 460 30.61 -10.00 0.02
C THR A 460 31.12 -11.38 -0.42
N PHE A 461 31.47 -12.25 0.54
CA PHE A 461 31.88 -13.62 0.25
C PHE A 461 30.80 -14.39 -0.51
N LEU A 462 29.56 -14.37 -0.02
CA LEU A 462 28.46 -15.09 -0.66
C LEU A 462 28.11 -14.51 -2.04
N ALA A 463 28.10 -13.18 -2.21
CA ALA A 463 27.82 -12.57 -3.51
C ALA A 463 28.86 -12.95 -4.58
N GLN A 464 30.14 -13.08 -4.20
CA GLN A 464 31.21 -13.50 -5.11
C GLN A 464 31.15 -14.99 -5.47
N ASN A 465 30.49 -15.80 -4.65
CA ASN A 465 30.45 -17.26 -4.79
C ASN A 465 29.04 -17.81 -5.11
N SER A 466 28.02 -16.95 -5.18
CA SER A 466 26.65 -17.34 -5.53
C SER A 466 26.45 -17.30 -7.03
N ALA A 467 25.80 -18.33 -7.57
CA ALA A 467 25.47 -18.45 -8.98
C ALA A 467 24.13 -19.21 -9.16
N PRO A 468 23.49 -19.17 -10.33
CA PRO A 468 22.23 -19.89 -10.58
C PRO A 468 22.29 -21.41 -10.36
N ASP A 469 23.48 -22.00 -10.43
CA ASP A 469 23.80 -23.42 -10.18
C ASP A 469 24.46 -23.66 -8.80
N ALA A 470 24.60 -22.60 -7.98
CA ALA A 470 25.17 -22.63 -6.64
C ALA A 470 24.41 -21.67 -5.72
N ARG A 471 23.34 -22.19 -5.12
CA ARG A 471 22.45 -21.45 -4.21
C ARG A 471 22.92 -21.48 -2.77
N VAL A 472 22.32 -20.59 -1.99
CA VAL A 472 22.55 -20.44 -0.56
C VAL A 472 21.26 -20.77 0.19
N LEU A 473 21.39 -21.52 1.28
CA LEU A 473 20.33 -21.72 2.27
C LEU A 473 20.69 -20.94 3.54
N PHE A 474 19.86 -19.95 3.90
CA PHE A 474 19.94 -19.28 5.19
C PHE A 474 19.04 -19.97 6.21
N VAL A 475 19.62 -20.74 7.14
CA VAL A 475 18.87 -21.49 8.14
C VAL A 475 18.24 -20.50 9.13
N THR A 476 16.91 -20.49 9.13
CA THR A 476 16.11 -19.61 9.99
C THR A 476 15.05 -20.45 10.68
N PRO A 477 15.05 -20.56 12.02
CA PRO A 477 14.03 -21.33 12.72
C PRO A 477 12.62 -20.74 12.51
N LYS A 478 11.78 -21.41 11.73
CA LYS A 478 10.42 -21.02 11.37
C LYS A 478 9.53 -20.86 12.60
N ASN A 479 9.73 -21.69 13.63
CA ASN A 479 8.96 -21.60 14.88
C ASN A 479 9.43 -20.46 15.79
N ALA A 480 10.67 -20.00 15.63
CA ALA A 480 11.19 -18.84 16.36
C ALA A 480 10.91 -17.51 15.64
N TRP A 481 10.48 -17.54 14.37
CA TRP A 481 10.22 -16.32 13.59
C TRP A 481 9.14 -15.43 14.22
N LEU A 482 8.11 -16.06 14.77
CA LEU A 482 6.98 -15.43 15.46
C LEU A 482 6.36 -16.45 16.44
N PRO A 483 6.91 -16.65 17.65
CA PRO A 483 6.24 -17.51 18.63
C PRO A 483 4.92 -16.85 19.06
N ALA A 484 3.89 -17.65 19.36
CA ALA A 484 2.60 -17.14 19.83
C ALA A 484 2.73 -16.21 21.04
N GLU A 485 3.75 -16.45 21.87
CA GLU A 485 4.13 -15.63 23.03
C GLU A 485 4.71 -14.26 22.67
N ALA A 486 5.36 -14.11 21.51
CA ALA A 486 5.85 -12.81 21.02
C ALA A 486 4.68 -11.88 20.65
N LEU A 487 3.54 -12.45 20.24
CA LEU A 487 2.24 -11.78 20.10
C LEU A 487 1.45 -11.71 21.43
N ALA A 488 1.92 -12.34 22.53
CA ALA A 488 1.30 -12.35 23.87
C ALA A 488 2.06 -11.51 24.95
N ARG A 489 3.28 -11.01 24.67
CA ARG A 489 4.07 -10.14 25.60
C ARG A 489 4.86 -8.96 24.99
N GLY A 490 4.46 -8.43 23.85
CA GLY A 490 5.16 -7.36 23.14
C GLY A 490 6.58 -7.75 22.75
N GLY A 491 6.79 -9.00 22.30
CA GLY A 491 8.09 -9.65 22.18
C GLY A 491 9.10 -8.76 21.45
N ARG A 492 10.05 -8.21 22.21
CA ARG A 492 11.14 -7.34 21.71
C ARG A 492 12.28 -8.14 21.08
N ASN A 493 12.24 -9.47 21.19
CA ASN A 493 13.28 -10.33 20.67
C ASN A 493 13.01 -10.54 19.18
N HIS A 494 13.88 -9.98 18.34
CA HIS A 494 13.93 -10.35 16.94
C HIS A 494 14.17 -11.87 16.81
N PRO A 495 13.63 -12.52 15.78
CA PRO A 495 13.86 -13.93 15.60
C PRO A 495 15.34 -14.22 15.30
N PRO A 496 15.86 -15.39 15.73
CA PRO A 496 17.21 -15.81 15.36
C PRO A 496 17.25 -16.08 13.86
N GLY A 497 18.29 -15.58 13.17
CA GLY A 497 18.44 -15.79 11.74
C GLY A 497 19.63 -15.03 11.16
N VAL A 498 20.10 -15.47 9.99
CA VAL A 498 21.11 -14.78 9.20
C VAL A 498 20.44 -14.23 7.95
N LEU A 499 20.53 -12.91 7.79
CA LEU A 499 19.75 -12.10 6.87
C LEU A 499 18.23 -12.18 7.09
N PRO A 500 17.52 -11.07 6.86
CA PRO A 500 16.07 -11.13 6.73
C PRO A 500 15.67 -11.92 5.47
N PRO A 501 14.47 -12.53 5.44
CA PRO A 501 13.88 -13.07 4.23
C PRO A 501 13.95 -12.04 3.09
N ASN A 502 14.27 -12.51 1.88
CA ASN A 502 14.56 -11.71 0.69
C ASN A 502 15.77 -10.76 0.79
N GLY A 503 16.43 -10.63 1.94
CA GLY A 503 17.59 -9.75 2.12
C GLY A 503 18.78 -10.11 1.22
N ALA A 504 18.94 -11.40 0.93
CA ALA A 504 19.93 -11.93 0.00
C ALA A 504 19.83 -11.31 -1.42
N MET A 505 18.60 -10.97 -1.86
CA MET A 505 18.32 -10.36 -3.16
C MET A 505 19.01 -9.01 -3.33
N VAL A 506 19.21 -8.24 -2.24
CA VAL A 506 19.90 -6.94 -2.29
C VAL A 506 21.36 -7.09 -2.74
N TYR A 507 21.96 -8.26 -2.49
CA TYR A 507 23.35 -8.56 -2.82
C TYR A 507 23.48 -9.47 -4.05
N GLY A 508 22.38 -9.78 -4.74
CA GLY A 508 22.38 -10.73 -5.86
C GLY A 508 22.66 -12.19 -5.45
N ILE A 509 22.38 -12.56 -4.20
CA ILE A 509 22.59 -13.93 -3.71
C ILE A 509 21.34 -14.77 -4.00
N HIS A 510 21.52 -15.95 -4.58
CA HIS A 510 20.43 -16.88 -4.88
C HIS A 510 19.98 -17.66 -3.64
N ASP A 511 18.99 -17.13 -2.92
CA ASP A 511 18.40 -17.74 -1.73
C ASP A 511 17.24 -18.68 -2.09
N VAL A 512 17.21 -19.87 -1.47
CA VAL A 512 16.11 -20.86 -1.61
C VAL A 512 14.92 -20.57 -0.70
N ASN A 513 15.09 -19.69 0.29
CA ASN A 513 14.01 -19.17 1.11
C ASN A 513 13.35 -17.95 0.43
N GLY A 514 12.32 -17.41 1.05
CA GLY A 514 11.71 -16.16 0.59
C GLY A 514 10.45 -15.78 1.34
N TYR A 515 10.00 -14.56 1.11
CA TYR A 515 8.76 -14.01 1.65
C TYR A 515 7.95 -13.36 0.53
N ASP A 516 6.86 -14.02 0.13
CA ASP A 516 5.96 -13.54 -0.93
C ASP A 516 4.53 -14.05 -0.70
N SER A 517 3.56 -13.11 -0.69
CA SER A 517 2.13 -13.41 -0.53
C SER A 517 1.56 -14.26 -1.67
N LEU A 518 2.20 -14.26 -2.85
CA LEU A 518 1.83 -15.06 -4.02
C LEU A 518 2.78 -16.24 -4.25
N SER A 519 3.53 -16.67 -3.23
CA SER A 519 4.43 -17.83 -3.31
C SER A 519 3.75 -19.06 -3.93
N PRO A 520 4.34 -19.70 -4.97
CA PRO A 520 3.71 -20.81 -5.68
C PRO A 520 3.43 -22.04 -4.79
N ARG A 521 2.23 -22.62 -4.91
CA ARG A 521 1.85 -23.85 -4.16
C ARG A 521 2.78 -25.01 -4.44
N VAL A 522 3.14 -25.20 -5.72
CA VAL A 522 3.99 -26.32 -6.16
C VAL A 522 5.36 -26.24 -5.47
N TYR A 523 5.97 -25.06 -5.41
CA TYR A 523 7.24 -24.88 -4.70
C TYR A 523 7.10 -25.24 -3.21
N ARG A 524 6.05 -24.74 -2.56
CA ARG A 524 5.81 -24.99 -1.14
C ARG A 524 5.52 -26.46 -0.83
N ALA A 525 4.76 -27.14 -1.68
CA ALA A 525 4.52 -28.57 -1.56
C ALA A 525 5.83 -29.37 -1.73
N TRP A 526 6.65 -28.97 -2.71
CA TRP A 526 7.94 -29.60 -2.97
C TRP A 526 8.92 -29.46 -1.80
N VAL A 527 9.09 -28.25 -1.26
CA VAL A 527 10.05 -28.01 -0.17
C VAL A 527 9.48 -28.30 1.23
N GLY A 528 8.15 -28.36 1.37
CA GLY A 528 7.47 -28.58 2.64
C GLY A 528 7.51 -30.03 3.13
N GLY A 529 7.55 -31.01 2.21
CA GLY A 529 7.62 -32.44 2.52
C GLY A 529 6.58 -32.91 3.55
N GLU A 530 6.95 -33.90 4.37
CA GLU A 530 6.13 -34.48 5.44
C GLU A 530 6.16 -33.66 6.76
N ASN A 531 6.94 -32.57 6.84
CA ASN A 531 7.27 -31.86 8.08
C ASN A 531 6.38 -30.63 8.38
N GLY A 532 5.08 -30.70 8.06
CA GLY A 532 4.10 -29.67 8.45
C GLY A 532 4.24 -28.32 7.71
N GLY A 533 4.87 -28.30 6.54
CA GLY A 533 4.98 -27.12 5.67
C GLY A 533 6.13 -26.15 6.03
N PRO A 534 6.57 -25.29 5.09
CA PRO A 534 7.80 -24.51 5.24
C PRO A 534 7.60 -23.13 5.90
N SER A 535 6.42 -22.84 6.46
CA SER A 535 6.07 -21.50 6.93
C SER A 535 5.94 -21.43 8.45
N PRO A 536 6.28 -20.28 9.07
CA PRO A 536 5.87 -19.99 10.43
C PRO A 536 4.35 -20.07 10.60
N GLN A 537 3.88 -20.59 11.74
CA GLN A 537 2.43 -20.75 12.01
C GLN A 537 1.65 -19.43 11.87
N LEU A 538 2.24 -18.32 12.32
CA LEU A 538 1.60 -17.01 12.34
C LEU A 538 1.84 -16.19 11.06
N ASN A 539 2.70 -16.65 10.15
CA ASN A 539 2.93 -16.00 8.86
C ASN A 539 3.09 -17.01 7.73
N GLY A 540 1.95 -17.36 7.12
CA GLY A 540 1.89 -18.27 5.98
C GLY A 540 2.46 -17.72 4.67
N ASN A 541 3.09 -16.55 4.62
CA ASN A 541 3.67 -16.01 3.38
C ASN A 541 5.17 -16.28 3.22
N MET A 542 5.82 -16.84 4.25
CA MET A 542 7.26 -17.11 4.25
C MET A 542 7.54 -18.58 3.94
N VAL A 543 8.68 -18.85 3.30
CA VAL A 543 9.26 -20.18 3.13
C VAL A 543 10.63 -20.15 3.79
N LEU A 544 10.76 -20.86 4.92
CA LEU A 544 11.97 -20.93 5.74
C LEU A 544 12.33 -22.40 5.97
N LEU A 545 13.39 -22.86 5.30
CA LEU A 545 13.89 -24.22 5.45
C LEU A 545 14.87 -24.30 6.63
N GLU A 546 14.56 -25.19 7.58
CA GLU A 546 15.39 -25.43 8.77
C GLU A 546 16.31 -26.64 8.57
N SER A 547 15.71 -27.79 8.23
CA SER A 547 16.40 -29.09 8.15
C SER A 547 15.99 -29.87 6.88
N PRO A 548 16.31 -29.36 5.67
CA PRO A 548 15.99 -30.05 4.42
C PRO A 548 16.83 -31.33 4.25
N SER A 549 16.28 -32.34 3.57
CA SER A 549 17.02 -33.57 3.27
C SER A 549 18.19 -33.30 2.30
N PRO A 550 19.27 -34.11 2.31
CA PRO A 550 20.37 -33.97 1.36
C PRO A 550 19.92 -34.01 -0.11
N ALA A 551 18.93 -34.84 -0.43
CA ALA A 551 18.35 -34.92 -1.78
C ALA A 551 17.63 -33.62 -2.18
N LEU A 552 16.91 -32.98 -1.24
CA LEU A 552 16.28 -31.69 -1.50
C LEU A 552 17.34 -30.59 -1.71
N LEU A 553 18.40 -30.57 -0.90
CA LEU A 553 19.51 -29.64 -1.05
C LEU A 553 20.21 -29.79 -2.42
N ASP A 554 20.44 -31.03 -2.89
CA ASP A 554 20.98 -31.28 -4.22
C ASP A 554 20.05 -30.80 -5.33
N SER A 555 18.76 -31.07 -5.19
CA SER A 555 17.76 -30.66 -6.18
C SER A 555 17.62 -29.13 -6.30
N LEU A 556 17.78 -28.42 -5.19
CA LEU A 556 17.83 -26.95 -5.13
C LEU A 556 19.19 -26.36 -5.51
N ALA A 557 20.19 -27.21 -5.80
CA ALA A 557 21.56 -26.81 -6.07
C ALA A 557 22.19 -25.96 -4.95
N VAL A 558 21.90 -26.29 -3.68
CA VAL A 558 22.47 -25.59 -2.52
C VAL A 558 23.94 -25.99 -2.35
N ARG A 559 24.84 -25.02 -2.51
CA ARG A 559 26.29 -25.15 -2.27
C ARG A 559 26.69 -24.66 -0.89
N TYR A 560 26.03 -23.61 -0.40
CA TYR A 560 26.34 -23.00 0.88
C TYR A 560 25.14 -23.06 1.82
N VAL A 561 25.36 -23.54 3.04
CA VAL A 561 24.41 -23.44 4.14
C VAL A 561 24.96 -22.41 5.12
N VAL A 562 24.13 -21.44 5.51
CA VAL A 562 24.51 -20.34 6.39
C VAL A 562 23.64 -20.41 7.64
N THR A 563 24.27 -20.50 8.81
CA THR A 563 23.57 -20.62 10.09
C THR A 563 24.03 -19.53 11.06
N PRO A 564 23.20 -19.11 12.04
CA PRO A 564 23.69 -18.33 13.16
C PRO A 564 24.84 -19.08 13.87
N GLN A 565 25.86 -18.36 14.32
CA GLN A 565 26.96 -18.96 15.08
C GLN A 565 26.43 -19.73 16.30
N GLY A 566 26.93 -20.96 16.50
CA GLY A 566 26.51 -21.82 17.61
C GLY A 566 25.20 -22.57 17.39
N LEU A 567 24.44 -22.26 16.33
CA LEU A 567 23.34 -23.12 15.87
C LEU A 567 23.96 -24.28 15.08
N ALA A 568 24.29 -25.38 15.77
CA ALA A 568 24.70 -26.62 15.13
C ALA A 568 23.53 -27.10 14.26
N PRO A 569 23.67 -27.16 12.93
CA PRO A 569 22.56 -27.61 12.13
C PRO A 569 22.53 -29.12 12.33
N GLU A 570 21.47 -29.64 12.95
CA GLU A 570 21.24 -31.09 13.11
C GLU A 570 21.20 -31.82 11.74
N THR A 571 21.29 -31.07 10.63
CA THR A 571 21.23 -31.50 9.24
C THR A 571 22.14 -30.70 8.28
N ALA A 572 23.27 -30.09 8.68
CA ALA A 572 24.17 -29.44 7.71
C ALA A 572 25.17 -30.41 7.09
N PRO A 573 24.97 -30.90 5.86
CA PRO A 573 26.02 -31.61 5.14
C PRO A 573 27.13 -30.62 4.77
N GLY A 574 28.39 -30.96 5.05
CA GLY A 574 29.55 -30.27 4.48
C GLY A 574 30.61 -29.82 5.47
N ARG A 575 31.61 -29.10 4.95
CA ARG A 575 32.74 -28.57 5.71
C ARG A 575 32.47 -27.11 6.08
N LYS A 576 32.62 -26.74 7.35
CA LYS A 576 32.65 -25.33 7.75
C LYS A 576 33.87 -24.66 7.15
N ILE A 577 33.67 -23.60 6.38
CA ILE A 577 34.74 -22.88 5.67
C ILE A 577 34.94 -21.44 6.16
N LEU A 578 33.92 -20.85 6.81
CA LEU A 578 33.97 -19.47 7.28
C LEU A 578 33.11 -19.33 8.54
N SER A 579 33.58 -18.50 9.47
CA SER A 579 32.80 -18.01 10.61
C SER A 579 33.04 -16.52 10.74
N VAL A 580 32.01 -15.71 10.47
CA VAL A 580 32.16 -14.27 10.33
C VAL A 580 30.82 -13.57 10.57
N ASN A 581 30.86 -12.35 11.12
CA ASN A 581 29.67 -11.52 11.35
C ASN A 581 28.51 -12.24 12.08
N GLY A 582 28.80 -13.11 13.04
CA GLY A 582 27.77 -13.85 13.79
C GLY A 582 27.14 -15.02 13.02
N ALA A 583 27.70 -15.41 11.86
CA ALA A 583 27.23 -16.52 11.04
C ALA A 583 28.34 -17.54 10.75
N ASP A 584 27.95 -18.80 10.59
CA ASP A 584 28.78 -19.90 10.12
C ASP A 584 28.38 -20.29 8.70
N VAL A 585 29.38 -20.47 7.82
CA VAL A 585 29.17 -20.90 6.43
C VAL A 585 29.72 -22.30 6.24
N TRP A 586 28.86 -23.19 5.78
CA TRP A 586 29.13 -24.58 5.50
C TRP A 586 29.08 -24.80 3.99
N GLN A 587 30.15 -25.37 3.43
CA GLN A 587 30.24 -25.68 2.01
C GLN A 587 30.00 -27.17 1.80
N ARG A 588 29.16 -27.49 0.81
CA ARG A 588 28.88 -28.86 0.37
C ARG A 588 29.11 -29.04 -1.11
N GLU A 589 29.45 -30.27 -1.49
CA GLU A 589 29.37 -30.73 -2.87
C GLU A 589 27.90 -30.96 -3.25
N ILE A 590 27.55 -30.63 -4.50
CA ILE A 590 26.20 -30.82 -5.03
C ILE A 590 26.14 -32.17 -5.75
N GLY A 591 25.31 -33.09 -5.26
CA GLY A 591 25.09 -34.40 -5.85
C GLY A 591 24.58 -34.34 -7.30
N GLY A 592 24.95 -35.34 -8.10
CA GLY A 592 24.70 -35.35 -9.55
C GLY A 592 23.29 -35.77 -9.99
N ALA A 593 22.44 -36.28 -9.09
CA ALA A 593 21.30 -37.09 -9.51
C ALA A 593 20.09 -36.31 -10.06
N LEU A 594 19.89 -35.03 -9.76
CA LEU A 594 18.81 -34.19 -10.33
C LEU A 594 19.11 -32.72 -10.01
N ARG A 595 19.66 -31.95 -10.96
CA ARG A 595 19.88 -30.52 -10.78
C ARG A 595 18.67 -29.74 -11.31
N ALA A 596 17.84 -29.17 -10.44
CA ALA A 596 16.98 -28.07 -10.87
C ALA A 596 17.81 -26.79 -10.80
N SER A 597 18.61 -26.53 -11.83
CA SER A 597 19.24 -25.22 -11.98
C SER A 597 18.15 -24.14 -12.01
N GLY A 598 18.39 -22.97 -11.41
CA GLY A 598 17.48 -21.83 -11.57
C GLY A 598 17.25 -21.42 -13.03
N ALA A 599 18.15 -21.83 -13.92
CA ALA A 599 18.01 -21.72 -15.37
C ALA A 599 17.04 -22.76 -15.95
N SER A 600 16.95 -23.96 -15.38
CA SER A 600 16.13 -25.08 -15.87
C SER A 600 14.74 -25.15 -15.24
N PHE A 601 14.48 -24.46 -14.13
CA PHE A 601 13.11 -24.16 -13.70
C PHE A 601 12.71 -22.76 -14.13
N THR A 602 12.60 -22.61 -15.44
CA THR A 602 11.91 -21.52 -16.10
C THR A 602 10.50 -21.99 -16.42
N PRO A 603 9.45 -21.47 -15.76
CA PRO A 603 8.09 -21.70 -16.22
C PRO A 603 7.97 -21.20 -17.67
N GLY A 604 7.85 -22.13 -18.63
CA GLY A 604 7.59 -21.82 -20.04
C GLY A 604 8.78 -21.59 -20.98
N TRP A 605 9.98 -22.12 -20.73
CA TRP A 605 11.10 -22.04 -21.68
C TRP A 605 11.47 -23.41 -22.29
N LYS A 606 11.53 -23.47 -23.63
CA LYS A 606 12.07 -24.60 -24.41
C LYS A 606 13.20 -24.07 -25.30
N ALA A 607 14.36 -24.74 -25.28
CA ALA A 607 15.50 -24.46 -26.17
C ALA A 607 15.95 -22.98 -26.23
N GLY A 608 16.12 -22.33 -25.07
CA GLY A 608 16.68 -20.98 -25.00
C GLY A 608 15.77 -19.87 -25.55
N LYS A 609 14.49 -20.17 -25.82
CA LYS A 609 13.45 -19.18 -26.16
C LYS A 609 12.28 -19.30 -25.17
N TYR A 610 11.82 -18.16 -24.68
CA TYR A 610 10.53 -18.05 -24.00
C TYR A 610 9.47 -18.54 -24.98
N GLN A 611 8.74 -19.60 -24.65
CA GLN A 611 7.55 -20.00 -25.40
C GLN A 611 6.32 -19.57 -24.61
N PRO A 612 5.87 -18.31 -24.76
CA PRO A 612 4.57 -17.91 -24.27
C PRO A 612 3.56 -18.53 -25.22
N GLU A 613 3.05 -19.72 -24.91
CA GLU A 613 1.82 -20.13 -25.60
C GLU A 613 0.62 -19.23 -25.22
N THR A 614 0.76 -18.28 -24.28
CA THR A 614 -0.30 -17.28 -24.04
C THR A 614 0.09 -15.83 -23.69
N PHE A 615 1.35 -15.44 -23.45
CA PHE A 615 1.70 -14.03 -23.17
C PHE A 615 2.58 -13.37 -24.24
N ARG A 616 1.94 -12.88 -25.31
CA ARG A 616 2.61 -12.08 -26.36
C ARG A 616 2.71 -10.61 -25.92
N LEU A 617 3.91 -10.17 -25.53
CA LEU A 617 4.23 -8.75 -25.32
C LEU A 617 3.89 -7.87 -26.55
N GLY A 618 3.95 -8.43 -27.76
CA GLY A 618 3.49 -7.76 -28.99
C GLY A 618 1.98 -7.49 -29.02
N GLY A 619 1.16 -8.32 -28.35
CA GLY A 619 -0.26 -8.06 -28.12
C GLY A 619 -0.48 -6.94 -27.10
N PHE A 620 0.38 -6.81 -26.09
CA PHE A 620 0.35 -5.72 -25.11
C PHE A 620 0.74 -4.36 -25.71
N VAL A 621 1.81 -4.29 -26.50
CA VAL A 621 2.17 -3.07 -27.24
C VAL A 621 1.05 -2.71 -28.23
N SER A 622 0.44 -3.71 -28.88
CA SER A 622 -0.70 -3.48 -29.77
C SER A 622 -1.96 -3.04 -29.03
N LEU A 623 -2.26 -3.55 -27.83
CA LEU A 623 -3.42 -3.15 -27.02
C LEU A 623 -3.23 -1.77 -26.36
N CYS A 624 -2.02 -1.46 -25.88
CA CYS A 624 -1.70 -0.12 -25.39
C CYS A 624 -1.67 0.89 -26.54
N ALA A 625 -1.14 0.53 -27.71
CA ALA A 625 -1.21 1.35 -28.91
C ALA A 625 -2.66 1.51 -29.38
N LEU A 626 -3.50 0.47 -29.35
CA LEU A 626 -4.94 0.57 -29.64
C LEU A 626 -5.68 1.42 -28.61
N GLY A 627 -5.32 1.35 -27.33
CA GLY A 627 -5.87 2.21 -26.27
C GLY A 627 -5.49 3.69 -26.48
N PHE A 628 -4.23 3.96 -26.83
CA PHE A 628 -3.74 5.29 -27.18
C PHE A 628 -4.36 5.82 -28.49
N VAL A 629 -4.50 4.97 -29.51
CA VAL A 629 -5.12 5.30 -30.80
C VAL A 629 -6.63 5.52 -30.64
N ALA A 630 -7.34 4.69 -29.88
CA ALA A 630 -8.75 4.90 -29.55
C ALA A 630 -8.94 6.20 -28.76
N ALA A 631 -8.08 6.49 -27.78
CA ALA A 631 -8.09 7.75 -27.06
C ALA A 631 -7.82 8.95 -27.98
N ALA A 632 -6.84 8.84 -28.88
CA ALA A 632 -6.52 9.87 -29.87
C ALA A 632 -7.67 10.09 -30.87
N LEU A 633 -8.35 9.03 -31.32
CA LEU A 633 -9.49 9.10 -32.22
C LEU A 633 -10.72 9.74 -31.56
N VAL A 634 -10.97 9.45 -30.28
CA VAL A 634 -12.00 10.15 -29.48
C VAL A 634 -11.67 11.64 -29.34
N PHE A 635 -10.39 11.98 -29.16
CA PHE A 635 -9.93 13.37 -29.08
C PHE A 635 -10.07 14.11 -30.42
N LYS A 636 -9.75 13.43 -31.53
CA LYS A 636 -9.88 13.96 -32.90
C LYS A 636 -11.35 14.17 -33.28
N ARG A 637 -12.27 13.28 -32.89
CA ARG A 637 -13.71 13.44 -33.13
C ARG A 637 -14.32 14.66 -32.41
N LYS A 638 -13.85 14.97 -31.19
CA LYS A 638 -14.32 16.14 -30.42
C LYS A 638 -13.80 17.47 -30.96
N THR A 639 -12.56 17.52 -31.42
CA THR A 639 -12.00 18.71 -32.06
C THR A 639 -12.69 19.00 -33.40
N TRP A 640 -13.04 17.95 -34.16
CA TRP A 640 -13.74 18.07 -35.44
C TRP A 640 -15.22 18.51 -35.31
N HIS A 641 -15.94 18.05 -34.28
CA HIS A 641 -17.30 18.54 -34.03
C HIS A 641 -17.35 20.00 -33.57
N ASN A 642 -16.38 20.46 -32.76
CA ASN A 642 -16.28 21.87 -32.37
C ASN A 642 -15.89 22.82 -33.51
N THR A 643 -15.32 22.33 -34.61
CA THR A 643 -15.01 23.15 -35.79
C THR A 643 -16.19 23.27 -36.75
N LYS A 644 -17.06 22.25 -36.83
CA LYS A 644 -18.29 22.28 -37.65
C LYS A 644 -19.45 23.07 -37.05
N GLU A 645 -19.44 23.37 -35.75
CA GLU A 645 -20.38 24.33 -35.14
C GLU A 645 -19.87 25.79 -35.20
N ARG A 646 -18.67 26.02 -35.77
CA ARG A 646 -18.05 27.36 -35.92
C ARG A 646 -17.77 27.75 -37.38
N GLN A 647 -18.17 26.93 -38.34
CA GLN A 647 -18.27 27.25 -39.77
C GLN A 647 -19.74 27.14 -40.16
#